data_AF-A0A6C0UI27-F1
#
_entry.id   AF-A0A6C0UI27-F1
#
_cell.length_a   1.000
_cell.length_b   1.000
_cell.length_c   1.000
_cell.angle_alpha   90.00
_cell.angle_beta   90.00
_cell.angle_gamma   90.00
#
_symmetry.space_group_name_H-M   'P 1'
#
loop_
_entity.id
_entity.type
_entity.pdbx_description
1 polymer ?
#
loop_
_entity_poly.entity_id
_entity_poly.type
_entity_poly.pdbx_seq_one_letter_code
_entity_poly.pdbx_strand_id
1 'polypeptide(L)'
;MTDTQTDTPERGGGIDRETAASILSELPGEGTDGEPYVLTTARHLRAVRGDLSAAYELSANVDLGGADGFEPIGDEDNPFTGTFDGAGHEIGGLTIDRPDADDLGLFGVSAGVIENVRICEADLSGGQSVGALVGINEGAVRDVKGTVTVVADTGGGGLIGANYGTVADASVEGEVSGPNSVGGLVGYARDSEIRDCSAAATVEADVQAGGLVGYARDSEIRDCLASGDVDALDKHAGGLLGFVTGETVVAGSSASGAVVVEESGGGLVGANESGEIRDCAASGDVTCDDHLAGGLAGVNESESLIADCRASGAVVGGDCLGGLVGINQGEVADSTAEGSVEGEDEIGGFVGDNRGTIEACESTGNVTGCEAVGGFAGESSSVLADCSAGAPVSGREYVGGLVGRNVGDVKDATASGSVEGKQSVGGLIGRCRYGTVESSRAEGDVEGKLSVGGLVGKNADVVKDATASGSVEGKRSVGGLVGWNITGTVESSTAEGDVEGERRVGGLAGWTKDDVKDTTASGSVSGDSRVGGLIGRNDGGDVEASTTSGDVICDDRLAGGLIGANYAGTVQSCSASGRVEGSEAVGGLVGVNSVETRGDEVFDEDNGGSVLDCRASSHITGEDCVGGLVGINDAESCVVRSSFAVGTVGDSSESLMRQAFIGFGSGLIGGLIGGPVGGLVSGLTPFGGLFGGLVGGAVGGPILGGLVGDFITGPTFGGGLFGSLTLGGLIADPTLGGLITNPTLVGGLFGGFVGIVGGLVGGLVSGPSIGGLVGGNRGTVEDCYWDVAATGQDASAGLPNENGLQTEQMQGEAAREQMSGLSFDRQWQTATDGYPELQALQHSGRSYR
;
A
#
# COMPACT_ATOMS: atom_id res chain seq x y z
N MET A 1 89.30 0.26 10.48
CA MET A 1 89.03 -1.16 10.81
C MET A 1 87.56 -1.35 10.58
N THR A 2 87.22 -2.17 9.60
CA THR A 2 85.88 -2.60 9.27
C THR A 2 85.39 -3.54 10.36
N ASP A 3 84.39 -3.13 11.14
CA ASP A 3 83.58 -4.04 11.94
C ASP A 3 82.19 -4.06 11.34
N THR A 4 82.03 -4.99 10.40
CA THR A 4 80.75 -5.58 10.03
C THR A 4 80.30 -6.44 11.19
N GLN A 5 79.51 -5.88 12.12
CA GLN A 5 78.66 -6.71 12.96
C GLN A 5 77.54 -7.23 12.05
N THR A 6 77.66 -8.51 11.74
CA THR A 6 76.62 -9.32 11.15
C THR A 6 75.40 -9.28 12.08
N ASP A 7 74.32 -8.67 11.62
CA ASP A 7 72.97 -8.93 12.09
C ASP A 7 72.74 -10.44 12.03
N THR A 8 72.83 -11.09 13.19
CA THR A 8 72.10 -12.33 13.42
C THR A 8 70.62 -11.97 13.46
N PRO A 9 69.76 -12.63 12.66
CA PRO A 9 68.32 -12.46 12.81
C PRO A 9 67.96 -13.04 14.19
N GLU A 10 67.69 -12.17 15.15
CA GLU A 10 67.10 -12.56 16.42
C GLU A 10 65.73 -13.16 16.11
N ARG A 11 65.63 -14.48 16.34
CA ARG A 11 64.40 -15.24 16.19
C ARG A 11 63.49 -14.90 17.38
N GLY A 12 62.46 -14.09 17.14
CA GLY A 12 61.41 -13.73 18.09
C GLY A 12 61.14 -12.23 18.02
N GLY A 13 59.98 -11.83 17.49
CA GLY A 13 59.62 -10.45 17.13
C GLY A 13 59.52 -9.39 18.24
N GLY A 14 60.09 -9.65 19.43
CA GLY A 14 60.12 -8.72 20.57
C GLY A 14 61.54 -8.33 20.96
N ILE A 15 61.79 -7.04 21.21
CA ILE A 15 62.98 -6.58 21.94
C ILE A 15 62.60 -6.41 23.41
N ASP A 16 63.42 -6.87 24.35
CA ASP A 16 63.09 -6.70 25.77
C ASP A 16 63.13 -5.22 26.20
N ARG A 17 62.49 -4.91 27.34
CA ARG A 17 62.32 -3.52 27.81
C ARG A 17 63.65 -2.82 28.10
N GLU A 18 64.67 -3.54 28.56
CA GLU A 18 66.01 -2.98 28.84
C GLU A 18 66.71 -2.59 27.53
N THR A 19 66.63 -3.46 26.51
CA THR A 19 67.15 -3.22 25.17
C THR A 19 66.41 -2.08 24.49
N ALA A 20 65.08 -2.03 24.62
CA ALA A 20 64.25 -0.94 24.12
C ALA A 20 64.66 0.42 24.75
N ALA A 21 64.78 0.49 26.08
CA ALA A 21 65.22 1.71 26.76
C ALA A 21 66.64 2.15 26.35
N SER A 22 67.55 1.19 26.13
CA SER A 22 68.89 1.48 25.62
C SER A 22 68.84 2.11 24.22
N ILE A 23 68.00 1.58 23.33
CA ILE A 23 67.82 2.14 21.98
C ILE A 23 67.26 3.56 22.06
N LEU A 24 66.26 3.81 22.92
CA LEU A 24 65.67 5.14 23.11
C LEU A 24 66.71 6.18 23.54
N SER A 25 67.62 5.81 24.45
CA SER A 25 68.67 6.73 24.93
C SER A 25 69.69 7.17 23.87
N GLU A 26 69.72 6.48 22.72
CA GLU A 26 70.58 6.80 21.58
C GLU A 26 69.85 7.59 20.48
N LEU A 27 68.52 7.78 20.59
CA LEU A 27 67.72 8.52 19.61
C LEU A 27 67.87 10.04 19.76
N PRO A 28 67.69 10.81 18.67
CA PRO A 28 67.50 12.26 18.77
C PRO A 28 66.21 12.59 19.54
N GLY A 29 66.26 13.61 20.40
CA GLY A 29 65.14 14.02 21.26
C GLY A 29 65.30 13.58 22.71
N GLU A 30 64.46 14.12 23.59
CA GLU A 30 64.41 13.77 25.03
C GLU A 30 63.11 13.02 25.40
N GLY A 31 62.25 12.71 24.42
CA GLY A 31 60.97 12.03 24.65
C GLY A 31 59.89 12.91 25.29
N THR A 32 60.02 14.23 25.17
CA THR A 32 59.04 15.20 25.68
C THR A 32 58.26 15.82 24.53
N ASP A 33 57.06 16.37 24.76
CA ASP A 33 56.25 16.98 23.69
C ASP A 33 56.99 18.09 22.90
N GLY A 34 57.98 18.76 23.52
CA GLY A 34 58.79 19.78 22.84
C GLY A 34 60.03 19.23 22.11
N GLU A 35 60.49 18.04 22.50
CA GLU A 35 61.65 17.36 21.92
C GLU A 35 61.37 15.83 21.86
N PRO A 36 60.50 15.38 20.94
CA PRO A 36 60.08 13.98 20.84
C PRO A 36 61.24 13.10 20.36
N TYR A 37 61.19 11.82 20.71
CA TYR A 37 62.13 10.84 20.16
C TYR A 37 61.89 10.65 18.66
N VAL A 38 62.93 10.84 17.86
CA VAL A 38 62.85 10.75 16.39
C VAL A 38 63.09 9.32 15.91
N LEU A 39 62.07 8.73 15.28
CA LEU A 39 62.04 7.36 14.79
C LEU A 39 62.31 7.32 13.28
N THR A 40 63.18 6.41 12.83
CA THR A 40 63.57 6.26 11.40
C THR A 40 63.59 4.82 10.91
N THR A 41 63.45 3.82 11.78
CA THR A 41 63.58 2.40 11.44
C THR A 41 62.60 1.55 12.22
N ALA A 42 62.32 0.33 11.74
CA ALA A 42 61.51 -0.65 12.46
C ALA A 42 62.06 -0.97 13.86
N ARG A 43 63.39 -0.96 14.01
CA ARG A 43 64.03 -1.15 15.31
C ARG A 43 63.72 0.01 16.28
N HIS A 44 63.69 1.25 15.79
CA HIS A 44 63.30 2.40 16.62
C HIS A 44 61.81 2.30 17.01
N LEU A 45 60.93 1.94 16.06
CA LEU A 45 59.50 1.80 16.36
C LEU A 45 59.25 0.70 17.40
N ARG A 46 59.95 -0.44 17.29
CA ARG A 46 59.89 -1.48 18.32
C ARG A 46 60.38 -0.99 19.69
N ALA A 47 61.21 0.04 19.77
CA ALA A 47 61.77 0.55 21.03
C ALA A 47 60.81 1.45 21.83
N VAL A 48 59.69 1.86 21.24
CA VAL A 48 58.63 2.62 21.94
C VAL A 48 58.18 1.93 23.24
N ARG A 49 58.18 0.59 23.28
CA ARG A 49 57.86 -0.19 24.48
C ARG A 49 58.81 0.03 25.68
N GLY A 50 59.95 0.68 25.46
CA GLY A 50 60.90 1.07 26.51
C GLY A 50 60.38 2.18 27.41
N ASP A 51 59.60 3.12 26.86
CA ASP A 51 58.98 4.24 27.58
C ASP A 51 57.62 4.60 26.96
N LEU A 52 56.56 3.98 27.48
CA LEU A 52 55.20 4.15 26.97
C LEU A 52 54.58 5.53 27.24
N SER A 53 55.27 6.41 27.98
CA SER A 53 54.78 7.74 28.35
C SER A 53 55.43 8.88 27.59
N ALA A 54 56.45 8.58 26.78
CA ALA A 54 57.22 9.58 26.04
C ALA A 54 56.52 10.05 24.74
N ALA A 55 56.98 11.17 24.20
CA ALA A 55 56.59 11.67 22.89
C ALA A 55 57.53 11.14 21.78
N TYR A 56 56.95 10.76 20.65
CA TYR A 56 57.60 10.12 19.51
C TYR A 56 57.17 10.79 18.20
N GLU A 57 58.11 10.94 17.26
CA GLU A 57 57.87 11.48 15.92
C GLU A 57 58.57 10.61 14.85
N LEU A 58 57.85 10.21 13.79
CA LEU A 58 58.48 9.59 12.63
C LEU A 58 59.17 10.65 11.76
N SER A 59 60.33 10.32 11.21
CA SER A 59 61.04 11.17 10.21
C SER A 59 61.30 10.47 8.88
N ALA A 60 60.82 9.24 8.73
CA ALA A 60 60.86 8.45 7.52
C ALA A 60 59.78 7.36 7.55
N ASN A 61 59.39 6.85 6.38
CA ASN A 61 58.55 5.66 6.29
C ASN A 61 59.30 4.45 6.90
N VAL A 62 58.56 3.57 7.57
CA VAL A 62 59.07 2.42 8.31
C VAL A 62 58.46 1.13 7.74
N ASP A 63 59.29 0.16 7.39
CA ASP A 63 58.86 -1.18 6.97
C ASP A 63 59.21 -2.20 8.06
N LEU A 64 58.20 -2.91 8.56
CA LEU A 64 58.30 -3.89 9.64
C LEU A 64 58.74 -5.29 9.19
N GLY A 65 58.70 -5.58 7.88
CA GLY A 65 59.25 -6.80 7.29
C GLY A 65 58.34 -8.05 7.30
N GLY A 66 57.06 -7.92 7.65
CA GLY A 66 55.94 -8.79 7.20
C GLY A 66 55.90 -10.28 7.56
N ALA A 67 56.87 -10.87 8.29
CA ALA A 67 56.89 -12.34 8.48
C ALA A 67 57.17 -12.85 9.91
N ASP A 68 57.75 -12.05 10.80
CA ASP A 68 58.20 -12.53 12.11
C ASP A 68 57.20 -12.26 13.26
N GLY A 69 56.02 -11.73 12.93
CA GLY A 69 54.96 -11.35 13.88
C GLY A 69 55.35 -10.12 14.72
N PHE A 70 54.58 -9.03 14.61
CA PHE A 70 54.81 -7.85 15.44
C PHE A 70 54.30 -8.07 16.86
N GLU A 71 55.06 -7.64 17.87
CA GLU A 71 54.60 -7.58 19.26
C GLU A 71 54.02 -6.19 19.56
N PRO A 72 52.70 -6.10 19.86
CA PRO A 72 52.01 -4.83 20.10
C PRO A 72 52.70 -3.93 21.11
N ILE A 73 52.53 -2.62 20.93
CA ILE A 73 53.02 -1.59 21.85
C ILE A 73 51.94 -1.30 22.88
N GLY A 74 52.25 -1.51 24.16
CA GLY A 74 51.30 -1.33 25.25
C GLY A 74 50.32 -2.50 25.37
N ASP A 75 49.86 -2.73 26.60
CA ASP A 75 48.89 -3.77 26.99
C ASP A 75 47.94 -3.21 28.05
N GLU A 76 46.92 -3.99 28.45
CA GLU A 76 45.92 -3.57 29.44
C GLU A 76 46.54 -3.13 30.78
N ASP A 77 47.62 -3.78 31.22
CA ASP A 77 48.33 -3.45 32.46
C ASP A 77 49.24 -2.21 32.30
N ASN A 78 49.73 -1.96 31.08
CA ASN A 78 50.68 -0.91 30.75
C ASN A 78 50.30 -0.27 29.41
N PRO A 79 49.26 0.58 29.38
CA PRO A 79 48.83 1.22 28.14
C PRO A 79 49.87 2.23 27.65
N PHE A 80 49.91 2.45 26.34
CA PHE A 80 50.62 3.61 25.78
C PHE A 80 49.90 4.89 26.23
N THR A 81 50.62 5.82 26.85
CA THR A 81 50.07 7.08 27.42
C THR A 81 50.74 8.33 26.85
N GLY A 82 51.77 8.16 26.03
CA GLY A 82 52.52 9.24 25.40
C GLY A 82 51.86 9.78 24.13
N THR A 83 52.66 10.45 23.31
CA THR A 83 52.25 10.99 22.00
C THR A 83 53.03 10.29 20.89
N PHE A 84 52.35 9.82 19.85
CA PHE A 84 52.96 9.25 18.66
C PHE A 84 52.51 10.04 17.43
N ASP A 85 53.40 10.86 16.88
CA ASP A 85 53.19 11.62 15.66
C ASP A 85 53.85 10.92 14.47
N GLY A 86 53.06 10.45 13.52
CA GLY A 86 53.55 9.87 12.29
C GLY A 86 54.12 10.89 11.30
N ALA A 87 53.90 12.19 11.50
CA ALA A 87 54.31 13.28 10.62
C ALA A 87 53.98 13.06 9.12
N GLY A 88 52.92 12.31 8.84
CA GLY A 88 52.46 11.91 7.51
C GLY A 88 53.17 10.70 6.89
N HIS A 89 54.06 10.03 7.63
CA HIS A 89 54.83 8.87 7.17
C HIS A 89 54.05 7.56 7.22
N GLU A 90 54.52 6.60 6.42
CA GLU A 90 53.92 5.28 6.28
C GLU A 90 54.62 4.24 7.18
N ILE A 91 53.83 3.36 7.77
CA ILE A 91 54.26 2.13 8.44
C ILE A 91 53.70 0.96 7.62
N GLY A 92 54.60 0.20 6.99
CA GLY A 92 54.26 -0.94 6.13
C GLY A 92 54.68 -2.29 6.70
N GLY A 93 54.09 -3.36 6.16
CA GLY A 93 54.49 -4.74 6.47
C GLY A 93 54.17 -5.18 7.90
N LEU A 94 53.10 -4.64 8.49
CA LEU A 94 52.60 -5.03 9.81
C LEU A 94 51.87 -6.38 9.68
N THR A 95 52.39 -7.42 10.31
CA THR A 95 51.74 -8.74 10.35
C THR A 95 51.62 -9.23 11.79
N ILE A 96 50.41 -9.60 12.20
CA ILE A 96 50.11 -10.21 13.50
C ILE A 96 49.19 -11.40 13.27
N ASP A 97 49.68 -12.62 13.48
CA ASP A 97 48.88 -13.85 13.37
C ASP A 97 48.85 -14.55 14.73
N ARG A 98 47.84 -14.22 15.54
CA ARG A 98 47.66 -14.67 16.93
C ARG A 98 46.17 -14.89 17.22
N PRO A 99 45.53 -15.90 16.62
CA PRO A 99 44.07 -16.07 16.67
C PRO A 99 43.50 -16.21 18.09
N ASP A 100 44.28 -16.69 19.06
CA ASP A 100 43.85 -16.83 20.45
C ASP A 100 44.20 -15.61 21.35
N ALA A 101 44.76 -14.54 20.79
CA ALA A 101 45.20 -13.36 21.54
C ALA A 101 44.30 -12.15 21.27
N ASP A 102 44.05 -11.40 22.33
CA ASP A 102 43.20 -10.20 22.31
C ASP A 102 44.03 -8.92 22.21
N ASP A 103 43.36 -7.81 21.95
CA ASP A 103 43.88 -6.45 21.96
C ASP A 103 45.08 -6.28 21.03
N LEU A 104 44.86 -6.61 19.76
CA LEU A 104 45.91 -6.67 18.75
C LEU A 104 45.89 -5.46 17.84
N GLY A 105 47.08 -4.88 17.65
CA GLY A 105 47.37 -3.80 16.71
C GLY A 105 48.84 -3.41 16.75
N LEU A 106 49.23 -2.37 16.02
CA LEU A 106 50.54 -1.74 16.24
C LEU A 106 50.68 -1.33 17.72
N PHE A 107 49.60 -0.80 18.28
CA PHE A 107 49.40 -0.60 19.71
C PHE A 107 48.38 -1.62 20.21
N GLY A 108 48.66 -2.29 21.33
CA GLY A 108 47.67 -3.18 21.94
C GLY A 108 46.60 -2.36 22.64
N VAL A 109 47.03 -1.57 23.64
CA VAL A 109 46.17 -0.61 24.34
C VAL A 109 46.82 0.78 24.36
N SER A 110 46.05 1.80 24.01
CA SER A 110 46.50 3.20 23.98
C SER A 110 45.51 4.13 24.69
N ALA A 111 45.98 4.80 25.74
CA ALA A 111 45.33 5.95 26.40
C ALA A 111 46.02 7.29 26.02
N GLY A 112 46.99 7.24 25.10
CA GLY A 112 47.77 8.38 24.63
C GLY A 112 47.18 9.03 23.37
N VAL A 113 48.02 9.80 22.66
CA VAL A 113 47.65 10.42 21.38
C VAL A 113 48.41 9.75 20.25
N ILE A 114 47.70 9.29 19.22
CA ILE A 114 48.27 8.74 17.98
C ILE A 114 47.76 9.56 16.81
N GLU A 115 48.68 10.14 16.03
CA GLU A 115 48.30 11.09 14.98
C GLU A 115 49.15 11.00 13.71
N ASN A 116 48.60 11.52 12.61
CA ASN A 116 49.31 11.79 11.34
C ASN A 116 50.07 10.58 10.77
N VAL A 117 49.52 9.37 10.87
CA VAL A 117 50.22 8.13 10.46
C VAL A 117 49.44 7.38 9.39
N ARG A 118 50.16 6.71 8.48
CA ARG A 118 49.57 5.85 7.45
C ARG A 118 50.00 4.41 7.68
N ILE A 119 49.05 3.51 7.86
CA ILE A 119 49.26 2.06 7.89
C ILE A 119 49.05 1.51 6.48
N CYS A 120 50.02 0.78 5.95
CA CYS A 120 49.97 0.24 4.60
C CYS A 120 50.16 -1.28 4.58
N GLU A 121 49.21 -1.99 3.98
CA GLU A 121 49.25 -3.45 3.82
C GLU A 121 49.44 -4.19 5.16
N ALA A 122 48.58 -3.86 6.13
CA ALA A 122 48.57 -4.57 7.41
C ALA A 122 47.73 -5.84 7.32
N ASP A 123 48.23 -6.95 7.87
CA ASP A 123 47.58 -8.27 7.89
C ASP A 123 47.50 -8.78 9.33
N LEU A 124 46.28 -8.84 9.88
CA LEU A 124 46.03 -9.19 11.27
C LEU A 124 45.01 -10.34 11.39
N SER A 125 45.31 -11.27 12.28
CA SER A 125 44.45 -12.38 12.70
C SER A 125 44.52 -12.48 14.23
N GLY A 126 43.38 -12.39 14.89
CA GLY A 126 43.29 -12.28 16.35
C GLY A 126 41.95 -12.70 16.96
N GLY A 127 41.91 -12.69 18.30
CA GLY A 127 40.72 -12.95 19.09
C GLY A 127 39.81 -11.73 19.18
N GLN A 128 39.78 -11.10 20.36
CA GLN A 128 38.95 -9.92 20.63
C GLN A 128 39.70 -8.60 20.39
N SER A 129 38.97 -7.56 19.96
CA SER A 129 39.48 -6.19 19.81
C SER A 129 40.72 -6.11 18.91
N VAL A 130 40.56 -6.50 17.65
CA VAL A 130 41.65 -6.48 16.66
C VAL A 130 41.49 -5.26 15.77
N GLY A 131 42.54 -4.43 15.70
CA GLY A 131 42.61 -3.30 14.77
C GLY A 131 44.04 -3.00 14.33
N ALA A 132 44.25 -2.67 13.05
CA ALA A 132 45.61 -2.55 12.52
C ALA A 132 46.46 -1.49 13.24
N LEU A 133 45.85 -0.41 13.71
CA LEU A 133 46.53 0.63 14.49
C LEU A 133 46.47 0.33 15.98
N VAL A 134 45.28 0.14 16.53
CA VAL A 134 45.07 -0.01 17.99
C VAL A 134 44.09 -1.15 18.26
N GLY A 135 44.42 -2.03 19.20
CA GLY A 135 43.45 -2.98 19.75
C GLY A 135 42.36 -2.24 20.54
N ILE A 136 42.73 -1.63 21.67
CA ILE A 136 41.86 -0.78 22.51
C ILE A 136 42.36 0.68 22.52
N ASN A 137 41.51 1.60 22.09
CA ASN A 137 41.74 3.04 22.20
C ASN A 137 40.96 3.63 23.39
N GLU A 138 41.64 4.14 24.41
CA GLU A 138 41.11 4.96 25.49
C GLU A 138 41.56 6.44 25.36
N GLY A 139 42.36 6.74 24.33
CA GLY A 139 42.97 8.03 24.07
C GLY A 139 42.41 8.72 22.83
N ALA A 140 43.27 9.37 22.06
CA ALA A 140 42.90 10.09 20.85
C ALA A 140 43.64 9.55 19.61
N VAL A 141 42.89 9.19 18.57
CA VAL A 141 43.41 8.82 17.25
C VAL A 141 42.94 9.87 16.24
N ARG A 142 43.87 10.51 15.51
CA ARG A 142 43.49 11.51 14.49
C ARG A 142 44.40 11.63 13.27
N ASP A 143 43.81 11.96 12.12
CA ASP A 143 44.52 12.03 10.81
C ASP A 143 45.29 10.73 10.53
N VAL A 144 44.57 9.61 10.56
CA VAL A 144 45.16 8.28 10.35
C VAL A 144 44.54 7.61 9.14
N LYS A 145 45.37 6.93 8.35
CA LYS A 145 44.90 6.18 7.17
C LYS A 145 45.37 4.72 7.20
N GLY A 146 44.56 3.80 6.72
CA GLY A 146 44.88 2.36 6.69
C GLY A 146 44.50 1.65 5.40
N THR A 147 45.35 0.75 4.92
CA THR A 147 44.97 -0.35 4.02
C THR A 147 45.23 -1.68 4.71
N VAL A 148 44.18 -2.49 4.92
CA VAL A 148 44.22 -3.57 5.90
C VAL A 148 43.53 -4.86 5.43
N THR A 149 43.96 -5.99 5.98
CA THR A 149 43.21 -7.24 6.05
C THR A 149 43.16 -7.63 7.52
N VAL A 150 41.96 -7.68 8.10
CA VAL A 150 41.76 -7.97 9.53
C VAL A 150 40.78 -9.12 9.68
N VAL A 151 41.18 -10.16 10.40
CA VAL A 151 40.31 -11.27 10.82
C VAL A 151 40.27 -11.28 12.35
N ALA A 152 39.07 -11.18 12.92
CA ALA A 152 38.87 -11.15 14.37
C ALA A 152 37.77 -12.12 14.79
N ASP A 153 37.90 -12.74 15.97
CA ASP A 153 36.80 -13.52 16.54
C ASP A 153 35.67 -12.61 17.08
N THR A 154 35.98 -11.42 17.58
CA THR A 154 34.97 -10.44 18.04
C THR A 154 35.55 -9.03 18.06
N GLY A 155 34.78 -8.01 17.65
CA GLY A 155 35.24 -6.62 17.74
C GLY A 155 36.37 -6.33 16.75
N GLY A 156 36.26 -6.84 15.53
CA GLY A 156 37.21 -6.56 14.46
C GLY A 156 36.96 -5.20 13.85
N GLY A 157 37.93 -4.30 13.93
CA GLY A 157 37.90 -3.01 13.23
C GLY A 157 39.08 -2.87 12.30
N GLY A 158 38.93 -2.22 11.15
CA GLY A 158 40.04 -2.07 10.23
C GLY A 158 41.24 -1.35 10.86
N LEU A 159 41.02 -0.25 11.58
CA LEU A 159 42.08 0.46 12.30
C LEU A 159 42.02 0.24 13.82
N ILE A 160 40.83 0.15 14.40
CA ILE A 160 40.63 0.14 15.85
C ILE A 160 39.71 -1.02 16.25
N GLY A 161 40.15 -1.92 17.11
CA GLY A 161 39.29 -3.00 17.61
C GLY A 161 38.15 -2.48 18.48
N ALA A 162 38.49 -1.87 19.62
CA ALA A 162 37.56 -1.24 20.54
C ALA A 162 37.92 0.23 20.82
N ASN A 163 36.92 1.11 20.85
CA ASN A 163 37.07 2.54 21.08
C ASN A 163 36.29 2.99 22.32
N TYR A 164 37.01 3.56 23.27
CA TYR A 164 36.54 4.24 24.48
C TYR A 164 37.03 5.71 24.53
N GLY A 165 37.61 6.20 23.43
CA GLY A 165 38.17 7.53 23.31
C GLY A 165 37.67 8.27 22.07
N THR A 166 38.51 9.14 21.52
CA THR A 166 38.16 9.95 20.33
C THR A 166 38.84 9.40 19.08
N VAL A 167 38.09 9.28 17.99
CA VAL A 167 38.60 9.00 16.64
C VAL A 167 38.15 10.11 15.70
N ALA A 168 39.10 10.80 15.07
CA ALA A 168 38.80 11.91 14.18
C ALA A 168 39.60 11.86 12.88
N ASP A 169 39.02 12.29 11.77
CA ASP A 169 39.75 12.46 10.50
C ASP A 169 40.46 11.17 10.03
N ALA A 170 39.86 9.99 10.28
CA ALA A 170 40.46 8.69 9.99
C ALA A 170 39.85 8.04 8.74
N SER A 171 40.65 7.34 7.94
CA SER A 171 40.17 6.63 6.74
C SER A 171 40.74 5.23 6.57
N VAL A 172 39.93 4.27 6.16
CA VAL A 172 40.37 2.87 5.98
C VAL A 172 39.80 2.23 4.72
N GLU A 173 40.61 1.42 4.07
CA GLU A 173 40.27 0.54 2.94
C GLU A 173 40.76 -0.88 3.21
N GLY A 174 40.18 -1.87 2.54
CA GLY A 174 40.61 -3.27 2.64
C GLY A 174 39.48 -4.22 3.03
N GLU A 175 39.79 -5.26 3.81
CA GLU A 175 38.85 -6.32 4.19
C GLU A 175 38.88 -6.53 5.70
N VAL A 176 37.71 -6.59 6.33
CA VAL A 176 37.55 -6.89 7.76
C VAL A 176 36.52 -8.01 7.91
N SER A 177 36.89 -9.10 8.58
CA SER A 177 35.97 -10.22 8.79
C SER A 177 36.01 -10.80 10.20
N GLY A 178 34.90 -11.40 10.62
CA GLY A 178 34.75 -11.98 11.95
C GLY A 178 33.31 -12.28 12.32
N PRO A 179 33.01 -13.19 13.26
CA PRO A 179 31.62 -13.57 13.50
C PRO A 179 30.81 -12.50 14.25
N ASN A 180 31.42 -11.61 15.04
CA ASN A 180 30.66 -10.66 15.88
C ASN A 180 31.26 -9.25 15.92
N SER A 181 30.39 -8.24 15.79
CA SER A 181 30.73 -6.81 15.95
C SER A 181 31.91 -6.41 15.07
N VAL A 182 31.71 -6.49 13.76
CA VAL A 182 32.77 -6.17 12.78
C VAL A 182 32.48 -4.82 12.15
N GLY A 183 33.47 -3.92 12.22
CA GLY A 183 33.40 -2.59 11.66
C GLY A 183 34.49 -2.35 10.62
N GLY A 184 34.18 -1.65 9.53
CA GLY A 184 35.22 -1.28 8.57
C GLY A 184 36.32 -0.43 9.20
N LEU A 185 35.99 0.47 10.14
CA LEU A 185 36.95 1.29 10.90
C LEU A 185 37.11 0.84 12.36
N VAL A 186 35.99 0.71 13.08
CA VAL A 186 35.96 0.41 14.52
C VAL A 186 35.08 -0.81 14.78
N GLY A 187 35.58 -1.86 15.44
CA GLY A 187 34.74 -3.01 15.77
C GLY A 187 33.65 -2.66 16.80
N TYR A 188 34.09 -2.17 17.97
CA TYR A 188 33.23 -1.83 19.10
C TYR A 188 33.48 -0.39 19.57
N ALA A 189 32.44 0.44 19.69
CA ALA A 189 32.53 1.81 20.18
C ALA A 189 31.66 1.98 21.43
N ARG A 190 32.25 2.46 22.52
CA ARG A 190 31.54 2.65 23.78
C ARG A 190 32.00 3.89 24.53
N ASP A 191 31.08 4.70 25.04
CA ASP A 191 31.39 5.89 25.84
C ASP A 191 32.40 6.80 25.07
N SER A 192 32.19 6.95 23.74
CA SER A 192 33.23 7.40 22.81
C SER A 192 32.75 8.43 21.76
N GLU A 193 33.70 9.06 21.04
CA GLU A 193 33.42 10.01 19.94
C GLU A 193 34.12 9.57 18.65
N ILE A 194 33.38 9.50 17.54
CA ILE A 194 33.90 9.20 16.19
C ILE A 194 33.39 10.27 15.23
N ARG A 195 34.28 11.03 14.60
CA ARG A 195 33.86 12.10 13.68
C ARG A 195 34.76 12.29 12.47
N ASP A 196 34.19 12.82 11.40
CA ASP A 196 34.92 13.15 10.17
C ASP A 196 35.69 11.95 9.58
N CYS A 197 35.15 10.74 9.75
CA CYS A 197 35.81 9.49 9.38
C CYS A 197 35.20 8.86 8.11
N SER A 198 35.99 8.06 7.39
CA SER A 198 35.51 7.33 6.21
C SER A 198 36.00 5.87 6.15
N ALA A 199 35.10 4.93 5.88
CA ALA A 199 35.44 3.52 5.69
C ALA A 199 34.98 3.02 4.31
N ALA A 200 35.93 2.51 3.53
CA ALA A 200 35.67 1.84 2.26
C ALA A 200 36.13 0.36 2.29
N ALA A 201 36.37 -0.17 3.48
CA ALA A 201 36.67 -1.58 3.68
C ALA A 201 35.40 -2.44 3.53
N THR A 202 35.51 -3.59 2.87
CA THR A 202 34.43 -4.58 2.83
C THR A 202 34.37 -5.32 4.16
N VAL A 203 33.16 -5.57 4.64
CA VAL A 203 32.91 -6.18 5.95
C VAL A 203 32.15 -7.49 5.77
N GLU A 204 32.66 -8.57 6.34
CA GLU A 204 31.98 -9.87 6.41
C GLU A 204 31.80 -10.28 7.87
N ALA A 205 30.57 -10.54 8.30
CA ALA A 205 30.31 -11.02 9.66
C ALA A 205 29.13 -11.99 9.78
N ASP A 206 28.98 -12.63 10.94
CA ASP A 206 27.73 -13.34 11.24
C ASP A 206 26.70 -12.33 11.79
N VAL A 207 27.08 -11.57 12.84
CA VAL A 207 26.17 -10.65 13.55
C VAL A 207 26.83 -9.27 13.75
N GLN A 208 26.02 -8.20 13.70
CA GLN A 208 26.45 -6.82 13.99
C GLN A 208 27.57 -6.34 13.05
N ALA A 209 27.29 -6.39 11.75
CA ALA A 209 28.20 -5.92 10.71
C ALA A 209 27.94 -4.44 10.42
N GLY A 210 28.98 -3.60 10.48
CA GLY A 210 28.88 -2.18 10.18
C GLY A 210 29.96 -1.71 9.22
N GLY A 211 29.61 -1.01 8.15
CA GLY A 211 30.63 -0.49 7.22
C GLY A 211 31.63 0.47 7.88
N LEU A 212 31.23 1.20 8.93
CA LEU A 212 32.12 2.02 9.77
C LEU A 212 32.33 1.40 11.16
N VAL A 213 31.24 1.13 11.89
CA VAL A 213 31.28 0.61 13.27
C VAL A 213 30.39 -0.62 13.43
N GLY A 214 30.93 -1.73 13.94
CA GLY A 214 30.12 -2.93 14.18
C GLY A 214 29.03 -2.72 15.24
N TYR A 215 29.42 -2.28 16.44
CA TYR A 215 28.50 -1.98 17.54
C TYR A 215 28.89 -0.67 18.24
N ALA A 216 27.97 0.30 18.24
CA ALA A 216 28.04 1.54 19.02
C ALA A 216 27.12 1.54 20.25
N ARG A 217 27.66 1.97 21.40
CA ARG A 217 26.94 2.13 22.66
C ARG A 217 27.32 3.44 23.36
N ASP A 218 26.36 4.18 23.89
CA ASP A 218 26.61 5.40 24.68
C ASP A 218 27.65 6.33 23.98
N SER A 219 27.62 6.42 22.65
CA SER A 219 28.68 7.05 21.82
C SER A 219 28.14 8.10 20.86
N GLU A 220 29.02 8.93 20.34
CA GLU A 220 28.69 10.02 19.43
C GLU A 220 29.39 9.82 18.08
N ILE A 221 28.61 9.68 17.00
CA ILE A 221 29.11 9.39 15.65
C ILE A 221 28.63 10.49 14.71
N ARG A 222 29.56 11.27 14.15
CA ARG A 222 29.22 12.45 13.34
C ARG A 222 29.98 12.56 12.04
N ASP A 223 29.31 13.06 11.00
CA ASP A 223 29.94 13.45 9.74
C ASP A 223 30.81 12.32 9.13
N CYS A 224 30.36 11.07 9.28
CA CYS A 224 31.09 9.90 8.82
C CYS A 224 30.52 9.33 7.51
N LEU A 225 31.37 8.66 6.73
CA LEU A 225 31.01 8.01 5.47
C LEU A 225 31.40 6.53 5.47
N ALA A 226 30.49 5.66 5.04
CA ALA A 226 30.80 4.28 4.69
C ALA A 226 30.45 3.98 3.23
N SER A 227 31.37 3.35 2.51
CA SER A 227 31.18 2.98 1.09
C SER A 227 31.63 1.56 0.76
N GLY A 228 32.13 0.81 1.74
CA GLY A 228 32.43 -0.60 1.57
C GLY A 228 31.17 -1.45 1.70
N ASP A 229 31.11 -2.55 0.94
CA ASP A 229 29.98 -3.48 1.00
C ASP A 229 30.01 -4.27 2.32
N VAL A 230 28.82 -4.62 2.81
CA VAL A 230 28.61 -5.35 4.07
C VAL A 230 27.84 -6.63 3.76
N ASP A 231 28.43 -7.76 4.13
CA ASP A 231 27.83 -9.09 4.01
C ASP A 231 27.69 -9.70 5.42
N ALA A 232 26.46 -10.06 5.79
CA ALA A 232 26.14 -10.61 7.10
C ALA A 232 25.33 -11.91 7.02
N LEU A 233 25.81 -12.96 7.68
CA LEU A 233 25.20 -14.30 7.63
C LEU A 233 24.00 -14.50 8.59
N ASP A 234 23.71 -13.54 9.46
CA ASP A 234 22.59 -13.59 10.42
C ASP A 234 21.91 -12.22 10.53
N LYS A 235 22.17 -11.45 11.59
CA LYS A 235 21.40 -10.23 11.91
C LYS A 235 22.21 -8.99 12.24
N HIS A 236 21.54 -7.84 12.11
CA HIS A 236 22.02 -6.50 12.41
C HIS A 236 23.17 -6.07 11.50
N ALA A 237 22.93 -6.10 10.19
CA ALA A 237 23.85 -5.56 9.20
C ALA A 237 23.48 -4.11 8.85
N GLY A 238 24.43 -3.20 8.96
CA GLY A 238 24.24 -1.79 8.58
C GLY A 238 25.36 -1.27 7.70
N GLY A 239 25.01 -0.49 6.67
CA GLY A 239 26.02 0.11 5.81
C GLY A 239 26.96 1.07 6.55
N LEU A 240 26.52 1.71 7.64
CA LEU A 240 27.36 2.50 8.55
C LEU A 240 27.58 1.78 9.89
N LEU A 241 26.50 1.34 10.54
CA LEU A 241 26.51 0.80 11.91
C LEU A 241 25.74 -0.52 12.00
N GLY A 242 26.32 -1.57 12.58
CA GLY A 242 25.59 -2.82 12.78
C GLY A 242 24.50 -2.68 13.85
N PHE A 243 24.89 -2.30 15.07
CA PHE A 243 23.98 -2.20 16.21
C PHE A 243 24.21 -0.93 17.04
N VAL A 244 23.12 -0.29 17.48
CA VAL A 244 23.12 0.98 18.22
C VAL A 244 22.32 0.84 19.51
N THR A 245 22.95 1.15 20.65
CA THR A 245 22.31 1.10 21.98
C THR A 245 22.73 2.27 22.89
N GLY A 246 22.02 2.43 24.01
CA GLY A 246 22.30 3.48 24.99
C GLY A 246 22.02 4.87 24.44
N GLU A 247 22.62 5.89 25.06
CA GLU A 247 22.46 7.30 24.64
C GLU A 247 23.27 7.64 23.36
N THR A 248 23.37 6.69 22.42
CA THR A 248 24.15 6.86 21.20
C THR A 248 23.47 7.85 20.26
N VAL A 249 24.26 8.78 19.71
CA VAL A 249 23.81 9.77 18.71
C VAL A 249 24.57 9.57 17.41
N VAL A 250 23.83 9.44 16.31
CA VAL A 250 24.37 9.35 14.95
C VAL A 250 23.85 10.53 14.15
N ALA A 251 24.74 11.40 13.65
CA ALA A 251 24.36 12.63 12.97
C ALA A 251 25.18 12.91 11.71
N GLY A 252 24.56 13.49 10.68
CA GLY A 252 25.27 13.99 9.49
C GLY A 252 26.05 12.93 8.70
N SER A 253 25.72 11.66 8.89
CA SER A 253 26.52 10.52 8.41
C SER A 253 25.82 9.79 7.26
N SER A 254 26.59 9.09 6.42
CA SER A 254 26.04 8.41 5.25
C SER A 254 26.66 7.07 4.92
N ALA A 255 25.88 6.21 4.29
CA ALA A 255 26.29 4.90 3.79
C ALA A 255 25.90 4.71 2.31
N SER A 256 26.78 4.06 1.56
CA SER A 256 26.62 3.82 0.11
C SER A 256 27.04 2.43 -0.37
N GLY A 257 27.68 1.63 0.48
CA GLY A 257 27.98 0.22 0.18
C GLY A 257 26.71 -0.63 0.21
N ALA A 258 26.66 -1.68 -0.61
CA ALA A 258 25.54 -2.62 -0.59
C ALA A 258 25.52 -3.41 0.72
N VAL A 259 24.33 -3.77 1.19
CA VAL A 259 24.12 -4.58 2.39
C VAL A 259 23.40 -5.86 2.01
N VAL A 260 24.03 -6.99 2.29
CA VAL A 260 23.44 -8.32 2.14
C VAL A 260 23.32 -8.94 3.52
N VAL A 261 22.13 -9.45 3.86
CA VAL A 261 21.85 -10.02 5.18
C VAL A 261 20.82 -11.14 5.11
N GLU A 262 20.83 -12.08 6.06
CA GLU A 262 19.85 -13.16 6.10
C GLU A 262 18.58 -12.78 6.91
N GLU A 263 18.71 -12.19 8.11
CA GLU A 263 17.57 -11.94 9.02
C GLU A 263 17.18 -10.46 9.21
N SER A 264 18.12 -9.55 9.53
CA SER A 264 17.77 -8.13 9.70
C SER A 264 18.87 -7.15 9.30
N GLY A 265 18.55 -6.21 8.41
CA GLY A 265 19.54 -5.25 7.90
C GLY A 265 18.98 -3.89 7.50
N GLY A 266 19.84 -2.88 7.57
CA GLY A 266 19.54 -1.52 7.14
C GLY A 266 20.64 -0.94 6.27
N GLY A 267 20.30 -0.07 5.32
CA GLY A 267 21.31 0.57 4.48
C GLY A 267 22.25 1.50 5.28
N LEU A 268 21.82 2.05 6.42
CA LEU A 268 22.65 2.80 7.37
C LEU A 268 22.90 2.02 8.66
N VAL A 269 21.84 1.54 9.32
CA VAL A 269 21.90 0.93 10.64
C VAL A 269 21.19 -0.43 10.65
N GLY A 270 21.84 -1.48 11.11
CA GLY A 270 21.20 -2.80 11.21
C GLY A 270 20.03 -2.80 12.19
N ALA A 271 20.28 -2.41 13.45
CA ALA A 271 19.23 -2.17 14.44
C ALA A 271 19.56 -1.04 15.41
N ASN A 272 18.54 -0.25 15.72
CA ASN A 272 18.56 0.83 16.71
C ASN A 272 17.68 0.45 17.91
N GLU A 273 18.30 0.23 19.07
CA GLU A 273 17.59 -0.20 20.29
C GLU A 273 17.13 0.99 21.14
N SER A 274 17.97 2.03 21.24
CA SER A 274 17.72 3.21 22.09
C SER A 274 18.42 4.50 21.61
N GLY A 275 19.01 4.49 20.41
CA GLY A 275 19.79 5.61 19.91
C GLY A 275 18.98 6.64 19.13
N GLU A 276 19.60 7.80 18.91
CA GLU A 276 19.07 8.88 18.09
C GLU A 276 19.83 8.97 16.76
N ILE A 277 19.13 8.77 15.64
CA ILE A 277 19.69 8.87 14.29
C ILE A 277 19.07 10.09 13.61
N ARG A 278 19.91 11.06 13.21
CA ARG A 278 19.45 12.32 12.60
C ARG A 278 20.29 12.78 11.41
N ASP A 279 19.67 13.47 10.47
CA ASP A 279 20.39 14.10 9.34
C ASP A 279 21.27 13.09 8.57
N CYS A 280 20.83 11.84 8.45
CA CYS A 280 21.63 10.76 7.86
C CYS A 280 21.04 10.26 6.53
N ALA A 281 21.90 9.64 5.70
CA ALA A 281 21.50 9.15 4.39
C ALA A 281 22.04 7.74 4.08
N ALA A 282 21.18 6.88 3.52
CA ALA A 282 21.55 5.58 2.98
C ALA A 282 21.23 5.48 1.49
N SER A 283 22.20 5.03 0.69
CA SER A 283 22.07 4.91 -0.77
C SER A 283 22.48 3.57 -1.34
N GLY A 284 23.08 2.69 -0.52
CA GLY A 284 23.38 1.31 -0.90
C GLY A 284 22.12 0.46 -0.93
N ASP A 285 22.07 -0.46 -1.89
CA ASP A 285 20.97 -1.43 -1.99
C ASP A 285 21.03 -2.43 -0.83
N VAL A 286 19.86 -2.85 -0.34
CA VAL A 286 19.71 -3.81 0.76
C VAL A 286 19.02 -5.05 0.23
N THR A 287 19.66 -6.21 0.37
CA THR A 287 19.08 -7.52 0.02
C THR A 287 18.96 -8.36 1.29
N CYS A 288 17.76 -8.86 1.58
CA CYS A 288 17.49 -9.71 2.74
C CYS A 288 16.69 -10.97 2.37
N ASP A 289 17.27 -12.15 2.52
CA ASP A 289 16.68 -13.37 1.94
C ASP A 289 15.39 -13.84 2.66
N ASP A 290 15.27 -13.67 3.99
CA ASP A 290 14.17 -14.30 4.75
C ASP A 290 13.22 -13.28 5.43
N HIS A 291 13.73 -12.19 6.01
CA HIS A 291 12.93 -11.34 6.91
C HIS A 291 13.18 -9.84 6.71
N LEU A 292 13.69 -9.13 7.73
CA LEU A 292 13.45 -7.71 7.96
C LEU A 292 14.48 -6.84 7.25
N ALA A 293 14.05 -5.94 6.37
CA ALA A 293 14.98 -4.95 5.82
C ALA A 293 14.39 -3.54 5.73
N GLY A 294 15.24 -2.56 6.02
CA GLY A 294 14.96 -1.15 5.80
C GLY A 294 16.01 -0.51 4.91
N GLY A 295 15.64 0.43 4.04
CA GLY A 295 16.64 1.16 3.27
C GLY A 295 17.55 2.04 4.14
N LEU A 296 17.09 2.51 5.30
CA LEU A 296 17.91 3.18 6.32
C LEU A 296 18.21 2.24 7.49
N ALA A 297 17.18 1.64 8.09
CA ALA A 297 17.31 0.86 9.32
C ALA A 297 16.51 -0.43 9.29
N GLY A 298 17.10 -1.56 9.70
CA GLY A 298 16.34 -2.81 9.79
C GLY A 298 15.25 -2.74 10.87
N VAL A 299 15.64 -2.30 12.08
CA VAL A 299 14.74 -2.17 13.24
C VAL A 299 14.98 -0.85 13.98
N ASN A 300 13.89 -0.20 14.37
CA ASN A 300 13.88 0.96 15.29
C ASN A 300 13.01 0.63 16.51
N GLU A 301 13.61 0.40 17.67
CA GLU A 301 12.91 -0.06 18.87
C GLU A 301 12.25 1.09 19.67
N SER A 302 11.45 0.75 20.68
CA SER A 302 10.54 1.69 21.35
C SER A 302 11.16 2.93 22.01
N GLU A 303 12.45 2.90 22.37
CA GLU A 303 13.16 4.04 22.98
C GLU A 303 14.03 4.79 21.96
N SER A 304 13.88 4.48 20.67
CA SER A 304 14.70 4.99 19.59
C SER A 304 14.02 6.08 18.76
N LEU A 305 14.83 6.94 18.15
CA LEU A 305 14.39 7.98 17.24
C LEU A 305 15.17 7.97 15.93
N ILE A 306 14.44 8.10 14.83
CA ILE A 306 14.96 8.42 13.50
C ILE A 306 14.30 9.72 13.03
N ALA A 307 15.08 10.76 12.72
CA ALA A 307 14.53 12.02 12.21
C ALA A 307 15.39 12.63 11.10
N ASP A 308 14.79 13.40 10.20
CA ASP A 308 15.52 14.13 9.15
C ASP A 308 16.40 13.22 8.27
N CYS A 309 15.96 11.99 8.01
CA CYS A 309 16.76 10.96 7.32
C CYS A 309 16.25 10.64 5.91
N ARG A 310 17.15 10.12 5.06
CA ARG A 310 16.83 9.73 3.68
C ARG A 310 17.36 8.34 3.34
N ALA A 311 16.53 7.51 2.72
CA ALA A 311 16.95 6.25 2.11
C ALA A 311 16.60 6.22 0.62
N SER A 312 17.58 5.91 -0.24
CA SER A 312 17.40 5.86 -1.69
C SER A 312 17.84 4.54 -2.35
N GLY A 313 18.48 3.64 -1.60
CA GLY A 313 18.84 2.30 -2.09
C GLY A 313 17.61 1.40 -2.24
N ALA A 314 17.62 0.50 -3.21
CA ALA A 314 16.54 -0.48 -3.38
C ALA A 314 16.56 -1.50 -2.23
N VAL A 315 15.38 -1.98 -1.84
CA VAL A 315 15.20 -3.01 -0.81
C VAL A 315 14.52 -4.22 -1.43
N VAL A 316 15.17 -5.37 -1.38
CA VAL A 316 14.64 -6.63 -1.91
C VAL A 316 14.72 -7.70 -0.84
N GLY A 317 13.63 -8.43 -0.60
CA GLY A 317 13.67 -9.51 0.37
C GLY A 317 12.38 -10.30 0.59
N GLY A 318 12.30 -10.96 1.75
CA GLY A 318 11.13 -11.74 2.19
C GLY A 318 10.00 -10.86 2.75
N ASP A 319 9.91 -10.78 4.08
CA ASP A 319 8.78 -10.19 4.80
C ASP A 319 9.16 -8.93 5.60
N CYS A 320 8.20 -8.04 5.87
CA CYS A 320 8.41 -6.82 6.69
C CYS A 320 9.49 -5.88 6.11
N LEU A 321 9.37 -5.56 4.83
CA LEU A 321 10.30 -4.67 4.14
C LEU A 321 9.81 -3.23 4.15
N GLY A 322 10.70 -2.29 4.47
CA GLY A 322 10.45 -0.85 4.42
C GLY A 322 11.49 -0.11 3.58
N GLY A 323 11.08 0.88 2.80
CA GLY A 323 12.06 1.72 2.10
C GLY A 323 12.91 2.58 3.03
N LEU A 324 12.42 2.92 4.24
CA LEU A 324 13.22 3.53 5.31
C LEU A 324 13.50 2.52 6.43
N VAL A 325 12.46 1.91 7.01
CA VAL A 325 12.58 1.08 8.21
C VAL A 325 11.85 -0.25 8.05
N GLY A 326 12.49 -1.40 8.32
CA GLY A 326 11.78 -2.69 8.29
C GLY A 326 10.67 -2.75 9.36
N ILE A 327 11.07 -2.70 10.64
CA ILE A 327 10.15 -2.63 11.79
C ILE A 327 10.36 -1.34 12.58
N ASN A 328 9.28 -0.61 12.84
CA ASN A 328 9.27 0.53 13.73
C ASN A 328 8.45 0.28 14.99
N GLN A 329 9.06 0.43 16.16
CA GLN A 329 8.40 0.49 17.48
C GLN A 329 8.65 1.83 18.18
N GLY A 330 9.62 2.61 17.72
CA GLY A 330 9.98 3.94 18.22
C GLY A 330 9.32 5.09 17.47
N GLU A 331 10.01 6.23 17.42
CA GLU A 331 9.57 7.43 16.72
C GLU A 331 10.33 7.61 15.40
N VAL A 332 9.60 7.95 14.33
CA VAL A 332 10.17 8.35 13.05
C VAL A 332 9.52 9.64 12.57
N ALA A 333 10.33 10.65 12.25
CA ALA A 333 9.84 11.96 11.84
C ALA A 333 10.60 12.55 10.65
N ASP A 334 9.95 13.41 9.88
CA ASP A 334 10.59 14.30 8.88
C ASP A 334 11.55 13.57 7.91
N SER A 335 11.21 12.34 7.49
CA SER A 335 12.12 11.46 6.75
C SER A 335 11.53 11.00 5.41
N THR A 336 12.39 10.58 4.48
CA THR A 336 12.00 10.19 3.12
C THR A 336 12.58 8.84 2.69
N ALA A 337 11.73 7.99 2.12
CA ALA A 337 12.11 6.76 1.43
C ALA A 337 11.87 6.88 -0.09
N GLU A 338 12.92 6.63 -0.88
CA GLU A 338 12.87 6.78 -2.35
C GLU A 338 13.20 5.50 -3.11
N GLY A 339 13.84 4.53 -2.45
CA GLY A 339 14.20 3.24 -3.03
C GLY A 339 12.97 2.39 -3.33
N SER A 340 13.02 1.62 -4.41
CA SER A 340 11.97 0.62 -4.68
C SER A 340 12.02 -0.51 -3.66
N VAL A 341 10.86 -1.04 -3.29
CA VAL A 341 10.73 -2.15 -2.34
C VAL A 341 10.03 -3.33 -3.02
N GLU A 342 10.67 -4.50 -3.00
CA GLU A 342 10.14 -5.75 -3.57
C GLU A 342 10.24 -6.91 -2.57
N GLY A 343 9.12 -7.54 -2.23
CA GLY A 343 9.10 -8.71 -1.35
C GLY A 343 7.80 -9.52 -1.35
N GLU A 344 7.50 -10.22 -0.26
CA GLU A 344 6.35 -11.13 -0.12
C GLU A 344 5.23 -10.58 0.80
N ASP A 345 5.39 -10.56 2.12
CA ASP A 345 4.38 -10.10 3.09
C ASP A 345 4.81 -8.83 3.85
N GLU A 346 3.85 -8.00 4.26
CA GLU A 346 4.06 -6.79 5.06
C GLU A 346 5.07 -5.82 4.43
N ILE A 347 4.82 -5.46 3.17
CA ILE A 347 5.70 -4.62 2.36
C ILE A 347 5.22 -3.16 2.36
N GLY A 348 6.06 -2.24 2.83
CA GLY A 348 5.80 -0.81 2.79
C GLY A 348 6.88 -0.02 2.07
N GLY A 349 6.48 0.99 1.28
CA GLY A 349 7.46 1.89 0.65
C GLY A 349 8.27 2.73 1.65
N PHE A 350 7.77 2.91 2.88
CA PHE A 350 8.48 3.58 3.97
C PHE A 350 8.80 2.61 5.11
N VAL A 351 7.79 1.88 5.59
CA VAL A 351 7.90 0.96 6.74
C VAL A 351 7.20 -0.38 6.49
N GLY A 352 7.84 -1.50 6.81
CA GLY A 352 7.19 -2.81 6.71
C GLY A 352 6.07 -2.94 7.76
N ASP A 353 6.46 -3.00 9.03
CA ASP A 353 5.55 -3.07 10.19
C ASP A 353 5.74 -1.87 11.13
N ASN A 354 4.69 -1.07 11.28
CA ASN A 354 4.66 0.03 12.23
C ASN A 354 3.86 -0.31 13.50
N ARG A 355 4.56 -0.24 14.63
CA ARG A 355 4.06 -0.31 16.01
C ARG A 355 4.39 0.94 16.82
N GLY A 356 5.14 1.87 16.23
CA GLY A 356 5.56 3.14 16.81
C GLY A 356 4.81 4.35 16.24
N THR A 357 5.34 5.56 16.43
CA THR A 357 4.75 6.79 15.86
C THR A 357 5.53 7.19 14.62
N ILE A 358 4.83 7.51 13.54
CA ILE A 358 5.42 8.09 12.33
C ILE A 358 4.69 9.38 11.96
N GLU A 359 5.44 10.46 11.80
CA GLU A 359 4.91 11.80 11.53
C GLU A 359 5.68 12.49 10.39
N ALA A 360 4.99 13.23 9.53
CA ALA A 360 5.60 14.09 8.51
C ALA A 360 6.61 13.37 7.58
N CYS A 361 6.27 12.15 7.13
CA CYS A 361 7.17 11.31 6.34
C CYS A 361 6.65 11.05 4.91
N GLU A 362 7.56 10.77 3.98
CA GLU A 362 7.23 10.57 2.55
C GLU A 362 7.85 9.29 1.98
N SER A 363 7.08 8.59 1.14
CA SER A 363 7.52 7.46 0.32
C SER A 363 7.29 7.74 -1.17
N THR A 364 8.36 7.62 -1.98
CA THR A 364 8.32 7.83 -3.43
C THR A 364 8.84 6.65 -4.25
N GLY A 365 9.21 5.54 -3.61
CA GLY A 365 9.69 4.33 -4.26
C GLY A 365 8.55 3.40 -4.68
N ASN A 366 8.67 2.74 -5.84
CA ASN A 366 7.68 1.74 -6.28
C ASN A 366 7.63 0.57 -5.28
N VAL A 367 6.43 0.06 -5.01
CA VAL A 367 6.23 -1.04 -4.05
C VAL A 367 5.58 -2.23 -4.73
N THR A 368 6.22 -3.40 -4.63
CA THR A 368 5.70 -4.67 -5.14
C THR A 368 5.71 -5.73 -4.04
N GLY A 369 4.58 -6.41 -3.82
CA GLY A 369 4.48 -7.48 -2.83
C GLY A 369 3.38 -8.49 -3.13
N CYS A 370 3.11 -9.39 -2.18
CA CYS A 370 2.01 -10.34 -2.24
C CYS A 370 0.88 -9.99 -1.26
N GLU A 371 1.16 -9.93 0.03
CA GLU A 371 0.15 -9.69 1.08
C GLU A 371 0.54 -8.46 1.93
N ALA A 372 -0.48 -7.73 2.42
CA ALA A 372 -0.29 -6.52 3.24
C ALA A 372 0.71 -5.52 2.62
N VAL A 373 0.38 -5.06 1.41
CA VAL A 373 1.26 -4.19 0.62
C VAL A 373 0.76 -2.75 0.69
N GLY A 374 1.59 -1.83 1.14
CA GLY A 374 1.28 -0.40 1.21
C GLY A 374 2.34 0.47 0.52
N GLY A 375 1.92 1.55 -0.13
CA GLY A 375 2.88 2.52 -0.68
C GLY A 375 3.71 3.24 0.41
N PHE A 376 3.20 3.26 1.65
CA PHE A 376 3.91 3.76 2.83
C PHE A 376 4.17 2.66 3.85
N ALA A 377 3.12 1.99 4.35
CA ALA A 377 3.22 0.96 5.39
C ALA A 377 2.61 -0.38 4.95
N GLY A 378 3.31 -1.49 5.15
CA GLY A 378 2.71 -2.82 4.97
C GLY A 378 1.61 -3.07 6.00
N GLU A 379 1.98 -3.02 7.28
CA GLU A 379 1.08 -3.01 8.43
C GLU A 379 1.31 -1.79 9.32
N SER A 380 0.22 -1.22 9.85
CA SER A 380 0.29 -0.20 10.91
C SER A 380 -0.68 -0.51 12.04
N SER A 381 -0.14 -0.68 13.25
CA SER A 381 -0.86 -0.90 14.50
C SER A 381 -0.85 0.31 15.43
N SER A 382 -0.29 1.42 14.99
CA SER A 382 -0.12 2.67 15.73
C SER A 382 -0.39 3.88 14.83
N VAL A 383 0.05 5.07 15.23
CA VAL A 383 -0.26 6.35 14.57
C VAL A 383 0.60 6.56 13.33
N LEU A 384 -0.06 6.90 12.22
CA LEU A 384 0.52 7.56 11.05
C LEU A 384 -0.15 8.94 10.90
N ALA A 385 0.64 10.01 10.97
CA ALA A 385 0.16 11.39 10.85
C ALA A 385 0.95 12.16 9.79
N ASP A 386 0.28 12.98 8.98
CA ASP A 386 0.92 13.84 7.98
C ASP A 386 1.87 13.08 7.02
N CYS A 387 1.52 11.83 6.69
CA CYS A 387 2.35 10.96 5.85
C CYS A 387 1.85 10.90 4.39
N SER A 388 2.77 10.69 3.45
CA SER A 388 2.41 10.61 2.02
C SER A 388 3.10 9.48 1.25
N ALA A 389 2.38 8.90 0.29
CA ALA A 389 2.90 7.92 -0.67
C ALA A 389 2.54 8.32 -2.11
N GLY A 390 3.56 8.43 -2.97
CA GLY A 390 3.40 8.93 -4.34
C GLY A 390 3.57 7.91 -5.47
N ALA A 391 4.14 6.74 -5.18
CA ALA A 391 4.52 5.77 -6.20
C ALA A 391 3.49 4.66 -6.40
N PRO A 392 3.46 4.01 -7.59
CA PRO A 392 2.62 2.84 -7.84
C PRO A 392 2.83 1.71 -6.83
N VAL A 393 1.73 1.05 -6.48
CA VAL A 393 1.69 -0.10 -5.56
C VAL A 393 1.05 -1.28 -6.27
N SER A 394 1.75 -2.42 -6.30
CA SER A 394 1.25 -3.68 -6.88
C SER A 394 1.29 -4.79 -5.84
N GLY A 395 0.15 -5.45 -5.64
CA GLY A 395 0.04 -6.55 -4.67
C GLY A 395 -1.02 -7.60 -5.03
N ARG A 396 -1.28 -8.52 -4.10
CA ARG A 396 -2.34 -9.53 -4.26
C ARG A 396 -3.48 -9.35 -3.27
N GLU A 397 -3.19 -9.31 -1.97
CA GLU A 397 -4.19 -9.25 -0.89
C GLU A 397 -3.84 -8.14 0.11
N TYR A 398 -4.85 -7.38 0.55
CA TYR A 398 -4.69 -6.23 1.45
C TYR A 398 -3.71 -5.18 0.86
N VAL A 399 -4.08 -4.61 -0.28
CA VAL A 399 -3.24 -3.67 -1.02
C VAL A 399 -3.77 -2.26 -0.82
N GLY A 400 -2.94 -1.37 -0.28
CA GLY A 400 -3.26 0.05 -0.05
C GLY A 400 -2.26 0.97 -0.74
N GLY A 401 -2.70 2.13 -1.23
CA GLY A 401 -1.75 3.14 -1.72
C GLY A 401 -0.93 3.77 -0.58
N LEU A 402 -1.45 3.81 0.65
CA LEU A 402 -0.70 4.18 1.85
C LEU A 402 -0.43 2.94 2.72
N VAL A 403 -1.47 2.26 3.19
CA VAL A 403 -1.35 1.16 4.17
C VAL A 403 -1.98 -0.13 3.67
N GLY A 404 -1.26 -1.25 3.67
CA GLY A 404 -1.83 -2.55 3.35
C GLY A 404 -2.88 -2.99 4.37
N ARG A 405 -2.45 -3.13 5.64
CA ARG A 405 -3.29 -3.51 6.78
C ARG A 405 -3.21 -2.46 7.89
N ASN A 406 -4.37 -1.92 8.28
CA ASN A 406 -4.45 -0.92 9.34
C ASN A 406 -5.21 -1.43 10.58
N VAL A 407 -4.62 -1.17 11.73
CA VAL A 407 -5.15 -1.39 13.08
C VAL A 407 -5.05 -0.11 13.93
N GLY A 408 -4.16 0.83 13.56
CA GLY A 408 -3.96 2.10 14.25
C GLY A 408 -4.69 3.30 13.61
N ASP A 409 -4.33 4.51 14.05
CA ASP A 409 -4.92 5.75 13.52
C ASP A 409 -4.15 6.23 12.28
N VAL A 410 -4.89 6.66 11.26
CA VAL A 410 -4.34 7.30 10.04
C VAL A 410 -4.97 8.68 9.91
N LYS A 411 -4.14 9.73 10.02
CA LYS A 411 -4.59 11.13 10.04
C LYS A 411 -3.81 11.97 9.06
N ASP A 412 -4.53 12.85 8.36
CA ASP A 412 -3.95 13.85 7.46
C ASP A 412 -3.01 13.23 6.41
N ALA A 413 -3.29 11.99 5.98
CA ALA A 413 -2.42 11.23 5.10
C ALA A 413 -2.91 11.24 3.64
N THR A 414 -1.97 11.13 2.70
CA THR A 414 -2.27 11.18 1.25
C THR A 414 -1.61 10.04 0.49
N ALA A 415 -2.39 9.35 -0.35
CA ALA A 415 -1.88 8.39 -1.34
C ALA A 415 -2.25 8.84 -2.76
N SER A 416 -1.26 9.05 -3.62
CA SER A 416 -1.45 9.51 -5.01
C SER A 416 -1.01 8.52 -6.08
N GLY A 417 -0.27 7.46 -5.70
CA GLY A 417 0.12 6.39 -6.61
C GLY A 417 -1.05 5.48 -7.00
N SER A 418 -1.02 4.93 -8.21
CA SER A 418 -1.99 3.93 -8.67
C SER A 418 -1.84 2.62 -7.89
N VAL A 419 -2.95 1.93 -7.61
CA VAL A 419 -2.97 0.71 -6.82
C VAL A 419 -3.56 -0.45 -7.63
N GLU A 420 -2.78 -1.52 -7.80
CA GLU A 420 -3.23 -2.76 -8.44
C GLU A 420 -3.23 -3.92 -7.43
N GLY A 421 -4.36 -4.62 -7.30
CA GLY A 421 -4.49 -5.77 -6.41
C GLY A 421 -5.53 -6.79 -6.84
N LYS A 422 -5.80 -7.79 -5.98
CA LYS A 422 -6.89 -8.76 -6.21
C LYS A 422 -7.99 -8.68 -5.16
N GLN A 423 -7.63 -8.64 -3.87
CA GLN A 423 -8.61 -8.71 -2.78
C GLN A 423 -8.33 -7.69 -1.68
N SER A 424 -9.36 -6.94 -1.27
CA SER A 424 -9.26 -5.84 -0.31
C SER A 424 -8.23 -4.82 -0.79
N VAL A 425 -8.61 -4.11 -1.85
CA VAL A 425 -7.75 -3.13 -2.53
C VAL A 425 -8.31 -1.74 -2.25
N GLY A 426 -7.49 -0.85 -1.69
CA GLY A 426 -7.86 0.53 -1.36
C GLY A 426 -6.86 1.52 -1.91
N GLY A 427 -7.31 2.69 -2.37
CA GLY A 427 -6.37 3.76 -2.78
C GLY A 427 -5.58 4.32 -1.59
N LEU A 428 -6.13 4.32 -0.38
CA LEU A 428 -5.41 4.63 0.86
C LEU A 428 -5.08 3.37 1.66
N ILE A 429 -6.10 2.57 2.01
CA ILE A 429 -5.96 1.42 2.91
C ILE A 429 -6.56 0.15 2.30
N GLY A 430 -5.80 -0.93 2.21
CA GLY A 430 -6.31 -2.21 1.75
C GLY A 430 -7.38 -2.79 2.69
N ARG A 431 -7.01 -2.96 3.97
CA ARG A 431 -7.93 -3.41 5.02
C ARG A 431 -7.76 -2.63 6.32
N CYS A 432 -8.81 -1.94 6.76
CA CYS A 432 -8.90 -1.36 8.09
C CYS A 432 -9.66 -2.32 9.02
N ARG A 433 -9.04 -2.72 10.14
CA ARG A 433 -9.66 -3.57 11.18
C ARG A 433 -10.08 -2.77 12.40
N TYR A 434 -9.26 -1.80 12.77
CA TYR A 434 -9.41 -0.95 13.94
C TYR A 434 -8.78 0.42 13.67
N GLY A 435 -9.09 1.39 14.53
CA GLY A 435 -8.53 2.73 14.48
C GLY A 435 -9.38 3.69 13.64
N THR A 436 -8.99 4.96 13.59
CA THR A 436 -9.73 5.99 12.84
C THR A 436 -8.96 6.39 11.58
N VAL A 437 -9.65 6.44 10.44
CA VAL A 437 -9.17 7.12 9.23
C VAL A 437 -9.81 8.50 9.19
N GLU A 438 -9.02 9.55 9.39
CA GLU A 438 -9.51 10.93 9.51
C GLU A 438 -8.74 11.86 8.57
N SER A 439 -9.46 12.81 7.95
CA SER A 439 -8.87 13.90 7.14
C SER A 439 -7.93 13.45 6.00
N SER A 440 -8.08 12.21 5.52
CA SER A 440 -7.12 11.56 4.62
C SER A 440 -7.64 11.44 3.18
N ARG A 441 -6.71 11.34 2.22
CA ARG A 441 -6.99 11.44 0.77
C ARG A 441 -6.38 10.29 -0.05
N ALA A 442 -7.16 9.78 -1.00
CA ALA A 442 -6.69 8.91 -2.06
C ALA A 442 -6.96 9.53 -3.44
N GLU A 443 -5.92 9.65 -4.25
CA GLU A 443 -5.95 10.32 -5.56
C GLU A 443 -5.61 9.39 -6.73
N GLY A 444 -4.90 8.29 -6.47
CA GLY A 444 -4.53 7.31 -7.49
C GLY A 444 -5.68 6.39 -7.91
N ASP A 445 -5.65 5.95 -9.17
CA ASP A 445 -6.59 4.96 -9.70
C ASP A 445 -6.40 3.59 -9.00
N VAL A 446 -7.50 2.86 -8.82
CA VAL A 446 -7.54 1.59 -8.09
C VAL A 446 -8.12 0.47 -8.96
N GLU A 447 -7.32 -0.56 -9.24
CA GLU A 447 -7.77 -1.77 -9.94
C GLU A 447 -7.75 -2.99 -8.99
N GLY A 448 -8.87 -3.71 -8.93
CA GLY A 448 -8.98 -4.90 -8.09
C GLY A 448 -9.99 -5.93 -8.57
N LYS A 449 -10.32 -6.91 -7.71
CA LYS A 449 -11.38 -7.90 -8.00
C LYS A 449 -12.45 -7.93 -6.93
N LEU A 450 -12.06 -8.08 -5.67
CA LEU A 450 -12.99 -8.30 -4.55
C LEU A 450 -12.76 -7.27 -3.45
N SER A 451 -13.81 -6.53 -3.06
CA SER A 451 -13.72 -5.46 -2.03
C SER A 451 -12.73 -4.39 -2.47
N VAL A 452 -13.13 -3.61 -3.46
CA VAL A 452 -12.30 -2.58 -4.08
C VAL A 452 -12.87 -1.22 -3.70
N GLY A 453 -12.08 -0.38 -3.05
CA GLY A 453 -12.47 0.96 -2.60
C GLY A 453 -11.50 2.01 -3.12
N GLY A 454 -11.98 3.19 -3.51
CA GLY A 454 -11.06 4.28 -3.84
C GLY A 454 -10.27 4.79 -2.64
N LEU A 455 -10.83 4.71 -1.41
CA LEU A 455 -10.10 4.99 -0.17
C LEU A 455 -9.74 3.69 0.58
N VAL A 456 -10.76 2.90 0.95
CA VAL A 456 -10.59 1.70 1.79
C VAL A 456 -11.19 0.47 1.10
N GLY A 457 -10.39 -0.56 0.85
CA GLY A 457 -10.90 -1.80 0.24
C GLY A 457 -11.92 -2.50 1.14
N LYS A 458 -11.52 -2.75 2.39
CA LYS A 458 -12.37 -3.38 3.41
C LYS A 458 -12.28 -2.63 4.73
N ASN A 459 -13.43 -2.18 5.23
CA ASN A 459 -13.54 -1.39 6.45
C ASN A 459 -14.24 -2.14 7.58
N ALA A 460 -13.71 -1.98 8.80
CA ALA A 460 -14.27 -2.50 10.03
C ALA A 460 -14.29 -1.46 11.17
N ASP A 461 -13.97 -0.19 10.90
CA ASP A 461 -13.93 0.91 11.88
C ASP A 461 -14.28 2.29 11.24
N VAL A 462 -14.01 3.41 11.90
CA VAL A 462 -14.47 4.75 11.48
C VAL A 462 -13.67 5.32 10.30
N VAL A 463 -14.38 5.80 9.29
CA VAL A 463 -13.85 6.63 8.19
C VAL A 463 -14.56 7.97 8.22
N LYS A 464 -13.80 9.06 8.40
CA LYS A 464 -14.33 10.40 8.61
C LYS A 464 -13.53 11.46 7.86
N ASP A 465 -14.22 12.47 7.35
CA ASP A 465 -13.59 13.64 6.70
C ASP A 465 -12.62 13.25 5.56
N ALA A 466 -12.89 12.13 4.88
CA ALA A 466 -11.98 11.53 3.92
C ALA A 466 -12.46 11.73 2.47
N THR A 467 -11.50 11.73 1.52
CA THR A 467 -11.80 11.93 0.09
C THR A 467 -11.12 10.88 -0.78
N ALA A 468 -11.86 10.32 -1.74
CA ALA A 468 -11.31 9.50 -2.83
C ALA A 468 -11.67 10.11 -4.18
N SER A 469 -10.66 10.36 -5.02
CA SER A 469 -10.83 11.01 -6.34
C SER A 469 -10.36 10.17 -7.52
N GLY A 470 -9.54 9.14 -7.30
CA GLY A 470 -9.13 8.19 -8.35
C GLY A 470 -10.29 7.30 -8.83
N SER A 471 -10.21 6.85 -10.08
CA SER A 471 -11.19 5.91 -10.64
C SER A 471 -11.03 4.51 -10.02
N VAL A 472 -12.12 3.75 -9.96
CA VAL A 472 -12.14 2.44 -9.29
C VAL A 472 -12.71 1.37 -10.22
N GLU A 473 -11.91 0.35 -10.55
CA GLU A 473 -12.33 -0.82 -11.32
C GLU A 473 -12.29 -2.08 -10.45
N GLY A 474 -13.36 -2.86 -10.48
CA GLY A 474 -13.42 -4.12 -9.75
C GLY A 474 -14.46 -5.11 -10.26
N LYS A 475 -14.63 -6.24 -9.57
CA LYS A 475 -15.66 -7.24 -9.92
C LYS A 475 -16.81 -7.25 -8.93
N ARG A 476 -16.51 -7.32 -7.63
CA ARG A 476 -17.54 -7.47 -6.60
C ARG A 476 -17.27 -6.64 -5.36
N SER A 477 -18.31 -5.96 -4.89
CA SER A 477 -18.24 -5.01 -3.78
C SER A 477 -17.23 -3.91 -4.11
N VAL A 478 -17.60 -3.07 -5.08
CA VAL A 478 -16.77 -1.99 -5.62
C VAL A 478 -17.37 -0.66 -5.18
N GLY A 479 -16.59 0.18 -4.52
CA GLY A 479 -17.01 1.48 -3.99
C GLY A 479 -16.03 2.59 -4.35
N GLY A 480 -16.51 3.78 -4.69
CA GLY A 480 -15.60 4.93 -4.91
C GLY A 480 -14.86 5.37 -3.64
N LEU A 481 -15.43 5.14 -2.45
CA LEU A 481 -14.73 5.34 -1.17
C LEU A 481 -14.41 4.01 -0.49
N VAL A 482 -15.42 3.16 -0.24
CA VAL A 482 -15.27 1.92 0.55
C VAL A 482 -15.80 0.71 -0.22
N GLY A 483 -14.98 -0.29 -0.48
CA GLY A 483 -15.43 -1.50 -1.17
C GLY A 483 -16.44 -2.32 -0.34
N TRP A 484 -16.03 -2.70 0.87
CA TRP A 484 -16.85 -3.47 1.81
C TRP A 484 -16.76 -2.90 3.22
N ASN A 485 -17.85 -2.34 3.73
CA ASN A 485 -18.00 -1.86 5.11
C ASN A 485 -18.73 -2.89 6.01
N ILE A 486 -18.04 -3.52 6.97
CA ILE A 486 -18.62 -4.58 7.83
C ILE A 486 -19.21 -4.04 9.12
N THR A 487 -18.39 -3.29 9.82
CA THR A 487 -18.66 -2.60 11.07
C THR A 487 -17.92 -1.28 10.93
N GLY A 488 -18.43 -0.18 11.45
CA GLY A 488 -17.76 1.11 11.33
C GLY A 488 -18.53 2.10 10.48
N THR A 489 -18.61 3.30 11.04
CA THR A 489 -19.35 4.42 10.45
C THR A 489 -18.50 5.10 9.38
N VAL A 490 -19.11 5.36 8.23
CA VAL A 490 -18.54 6.25 7.20
C VAL A 490 -19.27 7.58 7.31
N GLU A 491 -18.56 8.64 7.68
CA GLU A 491 -19.18 9.96 7.89
C GLU A 491 -18.42 11.11 7.23
N SER A 492 -19.16 12.16 6.84
CA SER A 492 -18.58 13.42 6.33
C SER A 492 -17.54 13.24 5.22
N SER A 493 -17.72 12.23 4.36
CA SER A 493 -16.70 11.78 3.38
C SER A 493 -17.22 11.84 1.94
N THR A 494 -16.29 11.96 0.99
CA THR A 494 -16.59 12.25 -0.42
C THR A 494 -15.91 11.26 -1.38
N ALA A 495 -16.66 10.79 -2.38
CA ALA A 495 -16.17 10.02 -3.51
C ALA A 495 -16.42 10.75 -4.84
N GLU A 496 -15.37 10.98 -5.61
CA GLU A 496 -15.43 11.76 -6.86
C GLU A 496 -15.10 10.93 -8.11
N GLY A 497 -14.32 9.85 -7.96
CA GLY A 497 -13.91 9.00 -9.08
C GLY A 497 -15.03 8.13 -9.65
N ASP A 498 -14.96 7.87 -10.95
CA ASP A 498 -15.86 6.93 -11.63
C ASP A 498 -15.63 5.50 -11.11
N VAL A 499 -16.71 4.70 -11.05
CA VAL A 499 -16.70 3.35 -10.48
C VAL A 499 -17.26 2.34 -11.48
N GLU A 500 -16.48 1.33 -11.83
CA GLU A 500 -16.87 0.23 -12.71
C GLU A 500 -16.75 -1.12 -11.99
N GLY A 501 -17.79 -1.96 -12.10
CA GLY A 501 -17.65 -3.37 -11.74
C GLY A 501 -18.86 -4.25 -12.05
N GLU A 502 -18.85 -5.52 -11.63
CA GLU A 502 -19.90 -6.48 -12.03
C GLU A 502 -21.07 -6.51 -11.03
N ARG A 503 -20.80 -6.65 -9.72
CA ARG A 503 -21.87 -6.86 -8.72
C ARG A 503 -21.63 -6.12 -7.41
N ARG A 504 -22.67 -5.44 -6.90
CA ARG A 504 -22.60 -4.58 -5.69
C ARG A 504 -21.64 -3.42 -5.93
N VAL A 505 -22.04 -2.52 -6.81
CA VAL A 505 -21.24 -1.38 -7.24
C VAL A 505 -21.89 -0.11 -6.71
N GLY A 506 -21.13 0.71 -6.00
CA GLY A 506 -21.61 1.95 -5.40
C GLY A 506 -20.66 3.12 -5.65
N GLY A 507 -21.19 4.32 -5.88
CA GLY A 507 -20.35 5.52 -6.01
C GLY A 507 -19.57 5.84 -4.74
N LEU A 508 -20.13 5.56 -3.56
CA LEU A 508 -19.42 5.64 -2.27
C LEU A 508 -19.02 4.25 -1.78
N ALA A 509 -19.99 3.32 -1.68
CA ALA A 509 -19.73 2.00 -1.10
C ALA A 509 -20.35 0.83 -1.89
N GLY A 510 -19.57 -0.21 -2.14
CA GLY A 510 -20.08 -1.41 -2.81
C GLY A 510 -21.08 -2.17 -1.94
N TRP A 511 -20.70 -2.40 -0.68
CA TRP A 511 -21.55 -3.06 0.32
C TRP A 511 -21.36 -2.45 1.70
N THR A 512 -22.46 -2.23 2.44
CA THR A 512 -22.42 -1.80 3.84
C THR A 512 -23.40 -2.58 4.71
N LYS A 513 -23.07 -2.69 6.00
CA LYS A 513 -23.92 -3.25 7.08
C LYS A 513 -24.02 -2.31 8.29
N ASP A 514 -23.40 -1.14 8.19
CA ASP A 514 -23.27 -0.16 9.26
C ASP A 514 -23.50 1.25 8.66
N ASP A 515 -23.46 2.25 9.52
CA ASP A 515 -23.95 3.60 9.22
C ASP A 515 -23.13 4.34 8.16
N VAL A 516 -23.84 5.08 7.31
CA VAL A 516 -23.27 6.02 6.32
C VAL A 516 -23.96 7.36 6.47
N LYS A 517 -23.22 8.42 6.84
CA LYS A 517 -23.79 9.71 7.28
C LYS A 517 -23.10 10.90 6.64
N ASP A 518 -23.87 11.89 6.21
CA ASP A 518 -23.32 13.16 5.69
C ASP A 518 -22.29 12.97 4.56
N THR A 519 -22.50 11.98 3.67
CA THR A 519 -21.55 11.64 2.61
C THR A 519 -22.00 12.08 1.23
N THR A 520 -21.05 12.22 0.31
CA THR A 520 -21.35 12.58 -1.09
C THR A 520 -20.63 11.66 -2.09
N ALA A 521 -21.32 11.34 -3.19
CA ALA A 521 -20.74 10.66 -4.35
C ALA A 521 -21.09 11.40 -5.66
N SER A 522 -20.10 11.61 -6.53
CA SER A 522 -20.28 12.36 -7.78
C SER A 522 -19.78 11.66 -9.05
N GLY A 523 -18.91 10.66 -8.93
CA GLY A 523 -18.48 9.84 -10.05
C GLY A 523 -19.61 8.96 -10.61
N SER A 524 -19.53 8.66 -11.90
CA SER A 524 -20.47 7.76 -12.59
C SER A 524 -20.25 6.32 -12.15
N VAL A 525 -21.31 5.53 -12.10
CA VAL A 525 -21.30 4.15 -11.59
C VAL A 525 -21.86 3.21 -12.66
N SER A 526 -21.06 2.22 -13.07
CA SER A 526 -21.44 1.20 -14.04
C SER A 526 -21.32 -0.21 -13.47
N GLY A 527 -22.31 -1.07 -13.75
CA GLY A 527 -22.16 -2.50 -13.50
C GLY A 527 -23.34 -3.37 -13.90
N ASP A 528 -23.30 -4.66 -13.53
CA ASP A 528 -24.35 -5.61 -13.94
C ASP A 528 -25.51 -5.63 -12.94
N SER A 529 -25.23 -5.82 -11.64
CA SER A 529 -26.29 -6.05 -10.65
C SER A 529 -26.03 -5.40 -9.28
N ARG A 530 -27.09 -4.80 -8.72
CA ARG A 530 -27.04 -4.03 -7.45
C ARG A 530 -26.10 -2.85 -7.60
N VAL A 531 -26.49 -1.94 -8.49
CA VAL A 531 -25.72 -0.74 -8.83
C VAL A 531 -26.44 0.45 -8.21
N GLY A 532 -25.73 1.22 -7.38
CA GLY A 532 -26.23 2.40 -6.70
C GLY A 532 -25.34 3.61 -6.90
N GLY A 533 -25.90 4.81 -7.07
CA GLY A 533 -25.07 6.02 -7.16
C GLY A 533 -24.33 6.37 -5.87
N LEU A 534 -24.79 5.86 -4.71
CA LEU A 534 -24.06 5.92 -3.43
C LEU A 534 -23.68 4.52 -2.95
N ILE A 535 -24.65 3.60 -2.81
CA ILE A 535 -24.42 2.28 -2.22
C ILE A 535 -24.94 1.17 -3.13
N GLY A 536 -24.10 0.19 -3.47
CA GLY A 536 -24.56 -0.98 -4.24
C GLY A 536 -25.55 -1.84 -3.46
N ARG A 537 -25.19 -2.23 -2.23
CA ARG A 537 -26.05 -2.99 -1.31
C ARG A 537 -25.89 -2.56 0.14
N ASN A 538 -27.01 -2.28 0.80
CA ASN A 538 -27.10 -2.02 2.24
C ASN A 538 -27.79 -3.18 2.95
N ASP A 539 -27.18 -3.74 4.00
CA ASP A 539 -27.71 -4.82 4.83
C ASP A 539 -27.87 -4.34 6.29
N GLY A 540 -28.92 -3.58 6.56
CA GLY A 540 -29.30 -3.17 7.93
C GLY A 540 -28.60 -1.91 8.48
N GLY A 541 -27.73 -1.24 7.71
CA GLY A 541 -27.11 0.02 8.12
C GLY A 541 -28.04 1.22 7.93
N ASP A 542 -27.87 2.27 8.74
CA ASP A 542 -28.59 3.53 8.56
C ASP A 542 -27.81 4.46 7.60
N VAL A 543 -28.47 4.86 6.51
CA VAL A 543 -27.95 5.79 5.52
C VAL A 543 -28.66 7.13 5.70
N GLU A 544 -27.95 8.13 6.21
CA GLU A 544 -28.51 9.41 6.60
C GLU A 544 -27.83 10.58 5.89
N ALA A 545 -28.62 11.61 5.53
CA ALA A 545 -28.11 12.91 5.10
C ALA A 545 -27.07 12.85 3.96
N SER A 546 -27.19 11.86 3.07
CA SER A 546 -26.20 11.58 2.04
C SER A 546 -26.74 11.85 0.63
N THR A 547 -25.85 12.22 -0.29
CA THR A 547 -26.23 12.68 -1.63
C THR A 547 -25.42 12.03 -2.74
N THR A 548 -26.05 11.88 -3.90
CA THR A 548 -25.35 11.45 -5.12
C THR A 548 -25.84 12.16 -6.38
N SER A 549 -24.91 12.36 -7.31
CA SER A 549 -25.12 13.07 -8.57
C SER A 549 -24.57 12.36 -9.80
N GLY A 550 -23.78 11.30 -9.62
CA GLY A 550 -23.23 10.51 -10.73
C GLY A 550 -24.29 9.69 -11.45
N ASP A 551 -24.09 9.48 -12.75
CA ASP A 551 -24.97 8.62 -13.55
C ASP A 551 -24.79 7.15 -13.15
N VAL A 552 -25.88 6.38 -13.16
CA VAL A 552 -25.94 4.97 -12.80
C VAL A 552 -26.36 4.16 -14.02
N ILE A 553 -25.51 3.24 -14.45
CA ILE A 553 -25.76 2.30 -15.56
C ILE A 553 -25.71 0.88 -15.02
N CYS A 554 -26.82 0.14 -15.20
CA CYS A 554 -27.00 -1.22 -14.71
C CYS A 554 -27.42 -2.15 -15.85
N ASP A 555 -26.56 -3.08 -16.26
CA ASP A 555 -26.81 -3.93 -17.43
C ASP A 555 -27.80 -5.08 -17.17
N ASP A 556 -27.97 -5.48 -15.91
CA ASP A 556 -28.95 -6.48 -15.45
C ASP A 556 -29.97 -5.79 -14.51
N ARG A 557 -29.94 -6.08 -13.20
CA ARG A 557 -31.06 -5.76 -12.29
C ARG A 557 -30.65 -5.08 -11.00
N LEU A 558 -31.63 -4.42 -10.38
CA LEU A 558 -31.54 -3.71 -9.10
C LEU A 558 -30.68 -2.43 -9.22
N ALA A 559 -31.19 -1.46 -9.98
CA ALA A 559 -30.55 -0.18 -10.20
C ALA A 559 -31.20 0.90 -9.34
N GLY A 560 -30.41 1.65 -8.57
CA GLY A 560 -30.91 2.75 -7.75
C GLY A 560 -30.09 4.01 -7.92
N GLY A 561 -30.73 5.17 -8.04
CA GLY A 561 -30.00 6.43 -8.07
C GLY A 561 -29.14 6.66 -6.83
N LEU A 562 -29.61 6.23 -5.64
CA LEU A 562 -28.85 6.23 -4.38
C LEU A 562 -28.38 4.82 -4.00
N ILE A 563 -29.32 3.88 -3.84
CA ILE A 563 -29.03 2.52 -3.36
C ILE A 563 -29.57 1.47 -4.31
N GLY A 564 -28.72 0.56 -4.79
CA GLY A 564 -29.15 -0.55 -5.65
C GLY A 564 -30.11 -1.51 -4.93
N ALA A 565 -29.71 -2.00 -3.76
CA ALA A 565 -30.56 -2.84 -2.91
C ALA A 565 -30.42 -2.51 -1.42
N ASN A 566 -31.53 -2.19 -0.76
CA ASN A 566 -31.65 -1.96 0.67
C ASN A 566 -32.35 -3.15 1.32
N TYR A 567 -31.67 -3.84 2.24
CA TYR A 567 -32.19 -4.98 3.00
C TYR A 567 -32.19 -4.60 4.48
N ALA A 568 -33.37 -4.39 5.07
CA ALA A 568 -33.58 -4.03 6.48
C ALA A 568 -32.97 -2.69 6.98
N GLY A 569 -32.24 -1.94 6.16
CA GLY A 569 -31.64 -0.67 6.57
C GLY A 569 -32.61 0.52 6.49
N THR A 570 -32.29 1.60 7.21
CA THR A 570 -33.01 2.88 7.11
C THR A 570 -32.29 3.79 6.12
N VAL A 571 -33.02 4.34 5.15
CA VAL A 571 -32.53 5.39 4.25
C VAL A 571 -33.30 6.66 4.58
N GLN A 572 -32.62 7.65 5.16
CA GLN A 572 -33.27 8.83 5.70
C GLN A 572 -32.61 10.13 5.23
N SER A 573 -33.41 11.14 4.89
CA SER A 573 -32.90 12.48 4.54
C SER A 573 -31.85 12.46 3.42
N CYS A 574 -32.01 11.57 2.44
CA CYS A 574 -31.07 11.38 1.34
C CYS A 574 -31.59 11.93 0.02
N SER A 575 -30.68 12.18 -0.93
CA SER A 575 -31.07 12.62 -2.29
C SER A 575 -30.24 12.04 -3.42
N ALA A 576 -30.90 11.78 -4.55
CA ALA A 576 -30.26 11.36 -5.80
C ALA A 576 -30.71 12.22 -7.00
N SER A 577 -29.77 12.49 -7.91
CA SER A 577 -30.00 13.37 -9.07
C SER A 577 -29.41 12.88 -10.40
N GLY A 578 -28.43 11.96 -10.37
CA GLY A 578 -27.84 11.40 -11.58
C GLY A 578 -28.84 10.57 -12.40
N ARG A 579 -28.55 10.37 -13.69
CA ARG A 579 -29.35 9.50 -14.56
C ARG A 579 -29.31 8.05 -14.04
N VAL A 580 -30.39 7.29 -14.22
CA VAL A 580 -30.43 5.87 -13.86
C VAL A 580 -30.94 5.06 -15.05
N GLU A 581 -30.09 4.17 -15.55
CA GLU A 581 -30.42 3.18 -16.58
C GLU A 581 -30.35 1.77 -15.99
N GLY A 582 -31.37 0.95 -16.21
CA GLY A 582 -31.38 -0.46 -15.78
C GLY A 582 -32.41 -1.30 -16.52
N SER A 583 -32.37 -2.63 -16.39
CA SER A 583 -33.43 -3.48 -16.97
C SER A 583 -34.60 -3.71 -16.01
N GLU A 584 -34.35 -4.30 -14.84
CA GLU A 584 -35.38 -4.67 -13.85
C GLU A 584 -35.14 -4.01 -12.50
N ALA A 585 -36.24 -3.58 -11.84
CA ALA A 585 -36.24 -2.99 -10.51
C ALA A 585 -35.37 -1.72 -10.43
N VAL A 586 -35.78 -0.73 -11.21
CA VAL A 586 -35.06 0.52 -11.42
C VAL A 586 -35.75 1.63 -10.63
N GLY A 587 -35.05 2.21 -9.66
CA GLY A 587 -35.55 3.29 -8.81
C GLY A 587 -34.72 4.56 -8.92
N GLY A 588 -35.37 5.72 -8.94
CA GLY A 588 -34.67 7.01 -8.88
C GLY A 588 -33.88 7.23 -7.60
N LEU A 589 -34.25 6.58 -6.50
CA LEU A 589 -33.50 6.56 -5.25
C LEU A 589 -33.07 5.14 -4.89
N VAL A 590 -34.02 4.22 -4.75
CA VAL A 590 -33.73 2.85 -4.30
C VAL A 590 -34.23 1.85 -5.34
N GLY A 591 -33.36 0.98 -5.85
CA GLY A 591 -33.76 -0.07 -6.79
C GLY A 591 -34.73 -1.05 -6.12
N VAL A 592 -34.28 -1.68 -5.03
CA VAL A 592 -35.14 -2.54 -4.20
C VAL A 592 -35.02 -2.24 -2.72
N ASN A 593 -36.17 -2.12 -2.06
CA ASN A 593 -36.30 -2.06 -0.61
C ASN A 593 -36.94 -3.37 -0.13
N SER A 594 -36.22 -4.12 0.70
CA SER A 594 -36.60 -5.47 1.11
C SER A 594 -36.15 -5.77 2.54
N VAL A 595 -36.39 -7.00 2.96
CA VAL A 595 -36.11 -7.53 4.29
C VAL A 595 -34.68 -8.02 4.44
N GLU A 596 -34.24 -8.27 5.67
CA GLU A 596 -32.90 -8.80 5.93
C GLU A 596 -32.66 -10.11 5.15
N THR A 597 -31.49 -10.22 4.51
CA THR A 597 -31.10 -11.44 3.79
C THR A 597 -29.76 -11.98 4.29
N ARG A 598 -29.62 -13.32 4.34
CA ARG A 598 -28.32 -14.00 4.46
C ARG A 598 -27.90 -14.50 3.09
N GLY A 599 -27.09 -13.70 2.39
CA GLY A 599 -26.73 -13.97 1.00
C GLY A 599 -27.85 -13.52 0.06
N ASP A 600 -28.52 -14.48 -0.59
CA ASP A 600 -29.70 -14.23 -1.43
C ASP A 600 -30.99 -14.86 -0.83
N GLU A 601 -30.93 -15.40 0.40
CA GLU A 601 -32.09 -15.96 1.11
C GLU A 601 -32.63 -14.98 2.17
N VAL A 602 -33.96 -14.87 2.27
CA VAL A 602 -34.65 -14.07 3.29
C VAL A 602 -34.35 -14.66 4.68
N PHE A 603 -33.87 -13.82 5.58
CA PHE A 603 -33.50 -14.21 6.95
C PHE A 603 -34.58 -13.86 7.96
N ASP A 604 -35.18 -12.67 7.86
CA ASP A 604 -36.22 -12.20 8.76
C ASP A 604 -37.25 -11.35 8.00
N GLU A 605 -38.44 -11.93 7.76
CA GLU A 605 -39.53 -11.27 7.01
C GLU A 605 -40.13 -10.06 7.76
N ASP A 606 -39.94 -9.97 9.09
CA ASP A 606 -40.48 -8.88 9.91
C ASP A 606 -39.53 -7.66 9.95
N ASN A 607 -38.27 -7.83 9.51
CA ASN A 607 -37.25 -6.78 9.50
C ASN A 607 -37.11 -6.14 8.10
N GLY A 608 -38.06 -5.29 7.74
CA GLY A 608 -38.12 -4.60 6.44
C GLY A 608 -37.35 -3.28 6.40
N GLY A 609 -36.76 -2.97 5.24
CA GLY A 609 -36.08 -1.70 5.03
C GLY A 609 -37.03 -0.50 5.02
N SER A 610 -36.51 0.68 5.36
CA SER A 610 -37.26 1.93 5.44
C SER A 610 -36.66 3.01 4.53
N VAL A 611 -37.49 3.74 3.79
CA VAL A 611 -37.10 4.93 3.01
C VAL A 611 -37.92 6.12 3.51
N LEU A 612 -37.26 7.08 4.14
CA LEU A 612 -37.88 8.15 4.93
C LEU A 612 -37.32 9.51 4.51
N ASP A 613 -38.17 10.52 4.34
CA ASP A 613 -37.72 11.89 4.10
C ASP A 613 -36.70 12.02 2.96
N CYS A 614 -36.89 11.29 1.85
CA CYS A 614 -35.94 11.29 0.73
C CYS A 614 -36.51 11.94 -0.53
N ARG A 615 -35.60 12.38 -1.42
CA ARG A 615 -35.99 12.89 -2.75
C ARG A 615 -35.19 12.28 -3.90
N ALA A 616 -35.87 12.00 -5.01
CA ALA A 616 -35.25 11.62 -6.28
C ALA A 616 -35.58 12.63 -7.38
N SER A 617 -34.55 13.04 -8.13
CA SER A 617 -34.67 13.94 -9.29
C SER A 617 -34.07 13.36 -10.57
N SER A 618 -33.72 12.08 -10.53
CA SER A 618 -33.04 11.33 -11.59
C SER A 618 -33.86 11.17 -12.88
N HIS A 619 -33.17 11.19 -14.02
CA HIS A 619 -33.75 10.73 -15.30
C HIS A 619 -33.65 9.21 -15.37
N ILE A 620 -34.79 8.51 -15.36
CA ILE A 620 -34.84 7.05 -15.17
C ILE A 620 -35.33 6.37 -16.46
N THR A 621 -34.61 5.33 -16.88
CA THR A 621 -35.05 4.43 -17.97
C THR A 621 -34.88 2.98 -17.57
N GLY A 622 -35.92 2.17 -17.77
CA GLY A 622 -35.81 0.71 -17.62
C GLY A 622 -36.94 -0.10 -18.24
N GLU A 623 -36.87 -1.43 -18.12
CA GLU A 623 -37.76 -2.37 -18.80
C GLU A 623 -38.90 -2.87 -17.90
N ASP A 624 -38.65 -3.17 -16.62
CA ASP A 624 -39.69 -3.65 -15.70
C ASP A 624 -39.47 -3.18 -14.25
N CYS A 625 -40.58 -3.04 -13.51
CA CYS A 625 -40.60 -2.52 -12.14
C CYS A 625 -39.83 -1.19 -11.98
N VAL A 626 -40.17 -0.21 -12.83
CA VAL A 626 -39.51 1.10 -12.86
C VAL A 626 -40.31 2.11 -12.02
N GLY A 627 -39.67 2.72 -11.03
CA GLY A 627 -40.28 3.71 -10.14
C GLY A 627 -39.48 5.01 -10.04
N GLY A 628 -40.17 6.14 -10.02
CA GLY A 628 -39.53 7.45 -9.85
C GLY A 628 -38.73 7.62 -8.55
N LEU A 629 -39.12 6.92 -7.48
CA LEU A 629 -38.40 6.87 -6.20
C LEU A 629 -37.87 5.47 -5.89
N VAL A 630 -38.75 4.47 -5.89
CA VAL A 630 -38.41 3.07 -5.54
C VAL A 630 -38.80 2.13 -6.66
N GLY A 631 -37.88 1.27 -7.12
CA GLY A 631 -38.21 0.24 -8.10
C GLY A 631 -39.19 -0.78 -7.53
N ILE A 632 -38.76 -1.55 -6.52
CA ILE A 632 -39.60 -2.53 -5.81
C ILE A 632 -39.53 -2.33 -4.29
N ASN A 633 -40.69 -2.30 -3.65
CA ASN A 633 -40.86 -2.38 -2.20
C ASN A 633 -41.44 -3.77 -1.85
N ASP A 634 -40.60 -4.73 -1.46
CA ASP A 634 -40.83 -6.16 -1.71
C ASP A 634 -41.55 -6.94 -0.58
N ALA A 635 -41.67 -6.38 0.63
CA ALA A 635 -42.28 -7.07 1.77
C ALA A 635 -43.26 -6.17 2.56
N GLU A 636 -44.19 -6.79 3.27
CA GLU A 636 -45.21 -6.10 4.08
C GLU A 636 -44.60 -5.20 5.17
N SER A 637 -43.47 -5.62 5.72
CA SER A 637 -42.68 -4.89 6.73
C SER A 637 -41.89 -3.70 6.17
N CYS A 638 -41.75 -3.59 4.84
CA CYS A 638 -41.00 -2.50 4.21
C CYS A 638 -41.82 -1.22 4.12
N VAL A 639 -41.18 -0.08 4.40
CA VAL A 639 -41.85 1.23 4.50
C VAL A 639 -41.21 2.26 3.58
N VAL A 640 -42.04 3.01 2.86
CA VAL A 640 -41.64 4.24 2.15
C VAL A 640 -42.53 5.37 2.66
N ARG A 641 -41.94 6.39 3.28
CA ARG A 641 -42.69 7.48 3.92
C ARG A 641 -42.10 8.86 3.67
N SER A 642 -42.97 9.87 3.60
CA SER A 642 -42.59 11.30 3.57
C SER A 642 -41.53 11.63 2.50
N SER A 643 -41.63 11.00 1.33
CA SER A 643 -40.61 11.05 0.28
C SER A 643 -41.23 11.39 -1.07
N PHE A 644 -40.43 11.92 -2.01
CA PHE A 644 -40.97 12.29 -3.32
C PHE A 644 -40.03 12.13 -4.52
N ALA A 645 -40.62 12.01 -5.71
CA ALA A 645 -39.92 11.92 -7.00
C ALA A 645 -40.33 13.04 -7.97
N VAL A 646 -39.35 13.64 -8.65
CA VAL A 646 -39.53 14.75 -9.60
C VAL A 646 -38.73 14.58 -10.89
N GLY A 647 -38.06 13.45 -11.07
CA GLY A 647 -37.33 13.12 -12.30
C GLY A 647 -38.20 12.36 -13.30
N THR A 648 -37.84 12.38 -14.57
CA THR A 648 -38.57 11.67 -15.65
C THR A 648 -38.47 10.16 -15.50
N VAL A 649 -39.55 9.43 -15.80
CA VAL A 649 -39.59 7.95 -15.76
C VAL A 649 -39.99 7.42 -17.13
N GLY A 650 -39.09 6.66 -17.77
CA GLY A 650 -39.27 6.14 -19.12
C GLY A 650 -39.14 4.61 -19.23
N ASP A 651 -39.83 4.06 -20.22
CA ASP A 651 -39.74 2.66 -20.64
C ASP A 651 -38.67 2.50 -21.74
N SER A 652 -37.67 1.65 -21.51
CA SER A 652 -36.66 1.33 -22.53
C SER A 652 -37.10 0.20 -23.47
N SER A 653 -38.14 -0.57 -23.16
CA SER A 653 -38.66 -1.65 -24.01
C SER A 653 -39.22 -1.14 -25.35
N GLU A 654 -39.71 0.10 -25.39
CA GLU A 654 -40.11 0.78 -26.64
C GLU A 654 -38.90 1.21 -27.51
N SER A 655 -37.72 1.41 -26.91
CA SER A 655 -36.51 1.83 -27.63
C SER A 655 -35.91 0.71 -28.48
N LEU A 656 -35.94 -0.54 -27.97
CA LEU A 656 -35.60 -1.75 -28.72
C LEU A 656 -36.60 -2.00 -29.85
N MET A 657 -37.88 -1.62 -29.69
CA MET A 657 -38.88 -1.72 -30.74
C MET A 657 -38.63 -0.71 -31.88
N ARG A 658 -38.11 0.49 -31.58
CA ARG A 658 -37.67 1.47 -32.60
C ARG A 658 -36.41 1.04 -33.34
N GLN A 659 -35.50 0.31 -32.70
CA GLN A 659 -34.36 -0.30 -33.40
C GLN A 659 -34.77 -1.55 -34.20
N ALA A 660 -35.72 -2.35 -33.72
CA ALA A 660 -36.26 -3.51 -34.43
C ALA A 660 -37.13 -3.14 -35.66
N PHE A 661 -37.67 -1.92 -35.71
CA PHE A 661 -38.35 -1.37 -36.90
C PHE A 661 -37.40 -0.73 -37.92
N ILE A 662 -36.11 -0.60 -37.62
CA ILE A 662 -35.05 -0.42 -38.64
C ILE A 662 -34.54 -1.83 -38.97
N GLY A 663 -35.36 -2.55 -39.74
CA GLY A 663 -35.28 -4.00 -39.85
C GLY A 663 -33.97 -4.59 -40.35
N PHE A 664 -33.81 -5.88 -40.05
CA PHE A 664 -33.01 -6.83 -40.81
C PHE A 664 -33.42 -6.81 -42.30
N GLY A 665 -32.86 -5.86 -43.04
CA GLY A 665 -32.72 -5.91 -44.49
C GLY A 665 -31.31 -6.40 -44.81
N SER A 666 -31.12 -7.71 -44.92
CA SER A 666 -29.88 -8.25 -45.50
C SER A 666 -29.85 -7.93 -47.01
N GLY A 667 -28.82 -7.21 -47.42
CA GLY A 667 -28.40 -7.09 -48.82
C GLY A 667 -28.65 -5.74 -49.50
N LEU A 668 -27.56 -5.01 -49.73
CA LEU A 668 -27.35 -4.11 -50.88
C LEU A 668 -28.44 -3.07 -51.17
N ILE A 669 -28.29 -1.86 -50.59
CA ILE A 669 -28.53 -0.61 -51.33
C ILE A 669 -27.38 0.35 -51.01
N GLY A 670 -26.41 0.39 -51.93
CA GLY A 670 -25.63 1.60 -52.17
C GLY A 670 -26.42 2.56 -53.07
N GLY A 671 -26.12 3.85 -52.97
CA GLY A 671 -26.66 4.93 -53.81
C GLY A 671 -27.50 5.91 -52.97
N LEU A 672 -26.91 6.92 -52.34
CA LEU A 672 -26.45 8.16 -52.97
C LEU A 672 -27.36 8.64 -54.10
N ILE A 673 -27.95 9.81 -53.86
CA ILE A 673 -28.66 10.65 -54.80
C ILE A 673 -27.86 10.81 -56.09
N GLY A 674 -28.52 10.60 -57.23
CA GLY A 674 -28.13 11.11 -58.55
C GLY A 674 -27.08 10.28 -59.30
N GLY A 675 -27.48 9.63 -60.40
CA GLY A 675 -26.52 9.22 -61.42
C GLY A 675 -26.04 10.43 -62.27
N PRO A 676 -25.10 10.25 -63.21
CA PRO A 676 -24.10 9.19 -63.36
C PRO A 676 -22.64 9.74 -63.42
N VAL A 677 -21.69 8.79 -63.51
CA VAL A 677 -20.31 8.88 -64.06
C VAL A 677 -19.15 9.24 -63.10
N GLY A 678 -18.29 8.24 -62.85
CA GLY A 678 -16.84 8.38 -63.06
C GLY A 678 -15.89 8.31 -61.85
N GLY A 679 -15.25 7.16 -61.65
CA GLY A 679 -13.78 7.11 -61.52
C GLY A 679 -13.13 6.95 -60.13
N LEU A 680 -12.48 5.78 -59.99
CA LEU A 680 -11.17 5.49 -59.36
C LEU A 680 -10.99 5.30 -57.84
N VAL A 681 -10.28 4.20 -57.55
CA VAL A 681 -9.75 3.65 -56.30
C VAL A 681 -8.28 4.06 -56.12
N SER A 682 -7.83 4.31 -54.87
CA SER A 682 -6.49 3.99 -54.30
C SER A 682 -6.32 4.72 -52.95
N GLY A 683 -5.74 4.21 -51.86
CA GLY A 683 -4.99 2.99 -51.52
C GLY A 683 -4.67 3.03 -50.00
N LEU A 684 -4.71 1.87 -49.32
CA LEU A 684 -3.58 1.16 -48.68
C LEU A 684 -3.54 1.27 -47.13
N THR A 685 -3.45 0.09 -46.53
CA THR A 685 -3.42 -0.37 -45.13
C THR A 685 -1.95 -0.45 -44.62
N PRO A 686 -1.55 -1.08 -43.46
CA PRO A 686 -2.32 -1.88 -42.47
C PRO A 686 -1.92 -1.79 -40.96
N PHE A 687 -2.83 -2.25 -40.09
CA PHE A 687 -2.52 -3.06 -38.90
C PHE A 687 -3.37 -4.35 -38.98
N GLY A 688 -2.72 -5.52 -38.89
CA GLY A 688 -3.36 -6.86 -38.80
C GLY A 688 -3.57 -7.26 -37.34
N GLY A 689 -4.24 -8.35 -36.96
CA GLY A 689 -4.91 -9.45 -37.67
C GLY A 689 -5.95 -10.05 -36.68
N LEU A 690 -7.10 -10.55 -37.12
CA LEU A 690 -7.37 -11.87 -37.69
C LEU A 690 -8.19 -12.73 -36.69
N PHE A 691 -9.52 -12.63 -36.75
CA PHE A 691 -10.41 -13.75 -36.44
C PHE A 691 -11.23 -14.05 -37.71
N GLY A 692 -10.99 -15.23 -38.29
CA GLY A 692 -11.61 -15.70 -39.53
C GLY A 692 -13.00 -16.27 -39.27
N GLY A 693 -13.99 -15.71 -39.95
CA GLY A 693 -15.29 -16.34 -40.15
C GLY A 693 -15.26 -17.39 -41.26
N LEU A 694 -16.22 -18.32 -41.23
CA LEU A 694 -16.60 -19.10 -42.40
C LEU A 694 -18.12 -19.22 -42.46
N VAL A 695 -18.72 -18.48 -43.40
CA VAL A 695 -20.08 -18.69 -43.89
C VAL A 695 -19.98 -19.11 -45.35
N GLY A 696 -20.70 -20.19 -45.69
CA GLY A 696 -21.42 -20.27 -46.96
C GLY A 696 -20.97 -21.35 -47.93
N GLY A 697 -21.92 -22.21 -48.32
CA GLY A 697 -21.84 -22.93 -49.59
C GLY A 697 -22.73 -24.16 -49.70
N ALA A 698 -24.04 -23.98 -49.86
CA ALA A 698 -24.93 -25.04 -50.34
C ALA A 698 -25.03 -24.97 -51.87
N VAL A 699 -24.75 -26.08 -52.57
CA VAL A 699 -25.17 -26.31 -53.98
C VAL A 699 -25.49 -27.80 -54.19
N GLY A 700 -26.76 -28.10 -54.49
CA GLY A 700 -27.15 -28.96 -55.63
C GLY A 700 -27.29 -30.50 -55.47
N GLY A 701 -28.53 -30.97 -55.29
CA GLY A 701 -29.13 -32.04 -56.11
C GLY A 701 -28.90 -33.53 -55.74
N PRO A 702 -29.78 -34.44 -56.20
CA PRO A 702 -30.35 -35.51 -55.37
C PRO A 702 -29.86 -36.93 -55.71
N ILE A 703 -29.78 -37.83 -54.72
CA ILE A 703 -29.73 -39.29 -54.96
C ILE A 703 -30.58 -40.04 -53.90
N LEU A 704 -31.54 -40.82 -54.43
CA LEU A 704 -32.32 -41.88 -53.80
C LEU A 704 -31.45 -42.98 -53.16
N GLY A 705 -31.88 -43.50 -52.00
CA GLY A 705 -31.69 -44.93 -51.71
C GLY A 705 -31.46 -45.32 -50.25
N GLY A 706 -32.32 -46.20 -49.73
CA GLY A 706 -31.87 -47.32 -48.89
C GLY A 706 -32.10 -47.22 -47.39
N LEU A 707 -33.25 -47.72 -46.97
CA LEU A 707 -33.57 -48.18 -45.61
C LEU A 707 -32.92 -49.54 -45.33
N VAL A 708 -32.11 -49.69 -44.26
CA VAL A 708 -31.85 -50.87 -43.38
C VAL A 708 -30.94 -50.31 -42.25
N GLY A 709 -31.22 -50.33 -40.95
CA GLY A 709 -31.73 -51.38 -40.08
C GLY A 709 -30.55 -51.90 -39.22
N ASP A 710 -30.43 -51.45 -37.97
CA ASP A 710 -30.08 -52.33 -36.85
C ASP A 710 -30.21 -51.62 -35.50
N PHE A 711 -30.93 -52.30 -34.61
CA PHE A 711 -31.04 -52.08 -33.18
C PHE A 711 -30.16 -53.17 -32.54
N ILE A 712 -29.28 -52.84 -31.57
CA ILE A 712 -28.89 -53.73 -30.44
C ILE A 712 -28.03 -52.94 -29.42
N THR A 713 -28.67 -52.67 -28.27
CA THR A 713 -28.26 -52.82 -26.86
C THR A 713 -26.96 -52.20 -26.29
N GLY A 714 -27.12 -51.45 -25.18
CA GLY A 714 -26.22 -51.48 -24.02
C GLY A 714 -25.75 -50.09 -23.52
N PRO A 715 -25.63 -49.84 -22.20
CA PRO A 715 -26.16 -48.61 -21.62
C PRO A 715 -25.14 -47.49 -21.31
N THR A 716 -25.68 -46.27 -21.34
CA THR A 716 -25.34 -45.07 -20.53
C THR A 716 -24.00 -44.36 -20.71
N PHE A 717 -23.98 -43.44 -21.68
CA PHE A 717 -23.50 -42.06 -21.48
C PHE A 717 -24.61 -41.11 -21.95
N GLY A 718 -25.01 -40.17 -21.08
CA GLY A 718 -26.09 -39.22 -21.36
C GLY A 718 -25.61 -37.78 -21.15
N GLY A 719 -24.77 -37.29 -22.05
CA GLY A 719 -24.76 -35.87 -22.41
C GLY A 719 -25.77 -35.68 -23.55
N GLY A 720 -26.71 -34.76 -23.39
CA GLY A 720 -27.82 -34.56 -24.32
C GLY A 720 -27.98 -33.11 -24.73
N LEU A 721 -27.39 -32.77 -25.87
CA LEU A 721 -27.75 -31.64 -26.73
C LEU A 721 -28.93 -32.09 -27.61
N PHE A 722 -30.08 -31.40 -27.59
CA PHE A 722 -31.06 -31.49 -28.68
C PHE A 722 -31.97 -30.26 -28.74
N GLY A 723 -32.09 -29.67 -29.93
CA GLY A 723 -33.10 -28.69 -30.28
C GLY A 723 -34.18 -29.27 -31.22
N SER A 724 -35.39 -28.70 -31.05
CA SER A 724 -36.43 -28.42 -32.07
C SER A 724 -37.45 -29.49 -32.54
N LEU A 725 -38.68 -29.30 -32.02
CA LEU A 725 -40.02 -29.23 -32.65
C LEU A 725 -40.57 -30.34 -33.59
N THR A 726 -41.70 -30.95 -33.20
CA THR A 726 -43.02 -30.78 -33.88
C THR A 726 -44.22 -31.43 -33.13
N LEU A 727 -45.32 -30.65 -33.05
CA LEU A 727 -46.75 -30.98 -33.01
C LEU A 727 -47.43 -31.70 -31.81
N GLY A 728 -48.35 -30.96 -31.15
CA GLY A 728 -49.79 -31.24 -31.32
C GLY A 728 -50.57 -31.84 -30.14
N GLY A 729 -50.96 -31.02 -29.17
CA GLY A 729 -51.98 -31.34 -28.16
C GLY A 729 -53.24 -30.50 -28.34
N LEU A 730 -54.25 -31.11 -28.97
CA LEU A 730 -55.60 -30.58 -29.17
C LEU A 730 -56.36 -30.51 -27.82
N ILE A 731 -56.81 -29.33 -27.40
CA ILE A 731 -57.90 -29.20 -26.39
C ILE A 731 -59.16 -28.78 -27.14
N ALA A 732 -60.09 -29.73 -27.26
CA ALA A 732 -61.47 -29.47 -27.63
C ALA A 732 -62.33 -29.49 -26.36
N ASP A 733 -62.73 -28.31 -25.88
CA ASP A 733 -63.94 -28.12 -25.06
C ASP A 733 -64.71 -26.92 -25.63
N PRO A 734 -65.93 -27.11 -26.19
CA PRO A 734 -66.66 -26.07 -26.88
C PRO A 734 -67.71 -25.41 -25.96
N THR A 735 -67.32 -24.82 -24.82
CA THR A 735 -68.31 -24.15 -23.93
C THR A 735 -67.94 -22.78 -23.34
N LEU A 736 -66.81 -22.16 -23.69
CA LEU A 736 -66.51 -20.76 -23.28
C LEU A 736 -66.09 -19.92 -24.48
N GLY A 737 -67.05 -19.13 -24.98
CA GLY A 737 -66.81 -18.11 -25.99
C GLY A 737 -66.15 -16.88 -25.37
N GLY A 738 -64.88 -16.65 -25.71
CA GLY A 738 -64.13 -15.43 -25.43
C GLY A 738 -63.09 -15.22 -26.54
N LEU A 739 -63.13 -14.06 -27.18
CA LEU A 739 -62.36 -13.68 -28.36
C LEU A 739 -60.89 -13.39 -27.98
N ILE A 740 -59.92 -14.15 -28.52
CA ILE A 740 -58.49 -13.81 -28.42
C ILE A 740 -58.18 -12.72 -29.46
N THR A 741 -57.79 -11.53 -29.00
CA THR A 741 -57.35 -10.41 -29.85
C THR A 741 -56.00 -9.86 -29.37
N ASN A 742 -54.91 -10.64 -29.48
CA ASN A 742 -53.55 -10.11 -29.70
C ASN A 742 -52.55 -11.25 -29.96
N PRO A 743 -51.64 -11.19 -30.96
CA PRO A 743 -50.65 -12.23 -31.24
C PRO A 743 -49.28 -11.86 -30.66
N THR A 744 -49.16 -11.73 -29.34
CA THR A 744 -47.86 -11.55 -28.66
C THR A 744 -47.88 -12.29 -27.33
N LEU A 745 -47.68 -13.61 -27.36
CA LEU A 745 -47.37 -14.44 -26.17
C LEU A 745 -47.00 -15.86 -26.60
N VAL A 746 -45.71 -16.08 -26.91
CA VAL A 746 -45.05 -17.40 -26.76
C VAL A 746 -43.61 -17.16 -26.33
N GLY A 747 -43.31 -17.44 -25.06
CA GLY A 747 -41.93 -17.58 -24.55
C GLY A 747 -41.68 -16.77 -23.28
N GLY A 748 -41.47 -17.44 -22.14
CA GLY A 748 -40.91 -16.79 -20.95
C GLY A 748 -41.50 -17.14 -19.58
N LEU A 749 -42.01 -18.35 -19.33
CA LEU A 749 -42.16 -18.85 -17.95
C LEU A 749 -40.81 -19.42 -17.49
N PHE A 750 -39.82 -18.57 -17.19
CA PHE A 750 -38.62 -18.91 -16.41
C PHE A 750 -37.89 -17.60 -16.02
N GLY A 751 -38.33 -16.99 -14.93
CA GLY A 751 -37.56 -16.04 -14.12
C GLY A 751 -37.48 -16.62 -12.71
N GLY A 752 -36.27 -16.88 -12.22
CA GLY A 752 -36.04 -17.61 -10.98
C GLY A 752 -36.41 -16.79 -9.74
N PHE A 753 -37.66 -16.86 -9.32
CA PHE A 753 -38.06 -16.70 -7.92
C PHE A 753 -38.05 -18.09 -7.27
N VAL A 754 -37.10 -18.36 -6.37
CA VAL A 754 -37.27 -19.41 -5.35
C VAL A 754 -37.88 -18.74 -4.13
N GLY A 755 -39.19 -18.51 -4.20
CA GLY A 755 -40.06 -18.18 -3.08
C GLY A 755 -41.31 -19.02 -3.23
N ILE A 756 -41.59 -19.88 -2.26
CA ILE A 756 -42.66 -20.88 -2.32
C ILE A 756 -44.02 -20.19 -2.48
N VAL A 757 -44.63 -20.33 -3.66
CA VAL A 757 -46.00 -19.90 -3.95
C VAL A 757 -46.98 -20.81 -3.21
N GLY A 758 -47.60 -20.26 -2.17
CA GLY A 758 -48.82 -20.78 -1.55
C GLY A 758 -50.00 -19.86 -1.79
N GLY A 759 -50.43 -19.68 -3.04
CA GLY A 759 -51.59 -18.84 -3.35
C GLY A 759 -51.99 -18.89 -4.83
N LEU A 760 -53.11 -19.56 -5.12
CA LEU A 760 -53.73 -19.60 -6.43
C LEU A 760 -54.41 -18.24 -6.71
N VAL A 761 -53.83 -17.39 -7.55
CA VAL A 761 -54.54 -16.21 -8.09
C VAL A 761 -54.35 -16.18 -9.61
N GLY A 762 -55.47 -16.31 -10.33
CA GLY A 762 -55.52 -15.98 -11.75
C GLY A 762 -55.33 -14.47 -11.91
N GLY A 763 -54.13 -14.08 -12.31
CA GLY A 763 -53.76 -12.70 -12.64
C GLY A 763 -53.48 -12.55 -14.12
N LEU A 764 -54.01 -11.47 -14.70
CA LEU A 764 -53.68 -10.95 -16.02
C LEU A 764 -52.15 -10.84 -16.17
N VAL A 765 -51.58 -11.28 -17.30
CA VAL A 765 -50.21 -10.87 -17.68
C VAL A 765 -50.32 -9.39 -18.06
N SER A 766 -50.05 -8.48 -17.13
CA SER A 766 -49.96 -7.04 -17.42
C SER A 766 -48.59 -6.71 -18.01
N GLY A 767 -48.52 -5.67 -18.82
CA GLY A 767 -47.26 -5.14 -19.36
C GLY A 767 -46.31 -4.63 -18.27
N PRO A 768 -45.18 -4.02 -18.67
CA PRO A 768 -44.13 -3.58 -17.74
C PRO A 768 -44.69 -2.67 -16.64
N SER A 769 -44.27 -2.90 -15.39
CA SER A 769 -44.78 -2.16 -14.22
C SER A 769 -44.01 -0.86 -14.04
N ILE A 770 -44.45 0.20 -14.72
CA ILE A 770 -43.82 1.52 -14.70
C ILE A 770 -44.71 2.51 -13.94
N GLY A 771 -44.14 3.22 -12.97
CA GLY A 771 -44.87 4.14 -12.10
C GLY A 771 -44.11 5.41 -11.74
N GLY A 772 -44.84 6.51 -11.54
CA GLY A 772 -44.26 7.81 -11.18
C GLY A 772 -43.53 7.82 -9.83
N LEU A 773 -43.83 6.89 -8.92
CA LEU A 773 -43.22 6.80 -7.59
C LEU A 773 -42.64 5.41 -7.30
N VAL A 774 -43.46 4.36 -7.36
CA VAL A 774 -43.08 2.97 -7.08
C VAL A 774 -43.47 2.04 -8.25
N GLY A 775 -42.51 1.24 -8.72
CA GLY A 775 -42.69 0.26 -9.80
C GLY A 775 -43.40 -1.03 -9.37
N GLY A 776 -43.09 -1.56 -8.19
CA GLY A 776 -43.77 -2.71 -7.59
C GLY A 776 -43.83 -2.60 -6.06
N ASN A 777 -44.95 -3.01 -5.44
CA ASN A 777 -45.14 -2.81 -4.00
C ASN A 777 -45.90 -3.97 -3.34
N ARG A 778 -45.37 -4.45 -2.22
CA ARG A 778 -46.04 -5.32 -1.24
C ARG A 778 -46.03 -4.74 0.18
N GLY A 779 -45.33 -3.62 0.38
CA GLY A 779 -45.19 -2.96 1.66
C GLY A 779 -46.06 -1.71 1.81
N THR A 780 -45.70 -0.90 2.80
CA THR A 780 -46.41 0.32 3.16
C THR A 780 -45.80 1.53 2.45
N VAL A 781 -46.64 2.33 1.80
CA VAL A 781 -46.24 3.62 1.21
C VAL A 781 -47.21 4.68 1.69
N GLU A 782 -46.67 5.67 2.42
CA GLU A 782 -47.45 6.68 3.13
C GLU A 782 -46.86 8.07 2.92
N ASP A 783 -47.68 9.11 2.81
CA ASP A 783 -47.19 10.50 2.77
C ASP A 783 -46.15 10.77 1.68
N CYS A 784 -46.20 10.01 0.58
CA CYS A 784 -45.30 10.14 -0.55
C CYS A 784 -46.00 10.78 -1.76
N TYR A 785 -45.20 11.45 -2.60
CA TYR A 785 -45.69 12.29 -3.70
C TYR A 785 -44.82 12.15 -4.95
N TRP A 786 -45.38 12.38 -6.13
CA TRP A 786 -44.57 12.52 -7.35
C TRP A 786 -45.13 13.61 -8.25
N ASP A 787 -44.25 14.22 -9.04
CA ASP A 787 -44.64 15.22 -10.04
C ASP A 787 -45.09 14.51 -11.32
N VAL A 788 -46.39 14.57 -11.61
CA VAL A 788 -46.98 13.89 -12.77
C VAL A 788 -46.40 14.42 -14.09
N ALA A 789 -46.19 15.74 -14.19
CA ALA A 789 -45.68 16.36 -15.41
C ALA A 789 -44.18 16.09 -15.61
N ALA A 790 -43.39 16.13 -14.52
CA ALA A 790 -41.96 15.88 -14.61
C ALA A 790 -41.65 14.40 -14.82
N THR A 791 -42.34 13.49 -14.12
CA THR A 791 -42.18 12.04 -14.29
C THR A 791 -42.72 11.55 -15.63
N GLY A 792 -43.75 12.22 -16.17
CA GLY A 792 -44.51 11.74 -17.33
C GLY A 792 -45.46 10.59 -17.02
N GLN A 793 -45.76 10.35 -15.74
CA GLN A 793 -46.55 9.22 -15.26
C GLN A 793 -47.80 9.68 -14.51
N ASP A 794 -48.97 9.36 -15.05
CA ASP A 794 -50.26 9.68 -14.44
C ASP A 794 -50.59 8.78 -13.24
N ALA A 795 -49.92 7.65 -13.09
CA ALA A 795 -50.15 6.65 -12.05
C ALA A 795 -48.84 6.07 -11.50
N SER A 796 -48.95 5.34 -10.40
CA SER A 796 -47.85 4.56 -9.82
C SER A 796 -48.25 3.11 -9.71
N ALA A 797 -47.57 2.21 -10.42
CA ALA A 797 -47.93 0.80 -10.56
C ALA A 797 -48.12 0.05 -9.22
N GLY A 798 -47.40 0.44 -8.17
CA GLY A 798 -47.50 -0.16 -6.82
C GLY A 798 -48.49 0.46 -5.84
N LEU A 799 -49.32 1.46 -6.19
CA LEU A 799 -50.11 2.22 -5.21
C LEU A 799 -51.63 2.23 -5.46
N PRO A 800 -52.46 1.94 -4.44
CA PRO A 800 -53.91 2.10 -4.54
C PRO A 800 -54.42 3.53 -4.24
N ASN A 801 -53.61 4.40 -3.61
CA ASN A 801 -53.94 5.79 -3.28
C ASN A 801 -52.95 6.73 -3.98
N GLU A 802 -53.37 7.29 -5.12
CA GLU A 802 -52.56 8.11 -6.00
C GLU A 802 -52.39 9.55 -5.45
N ASN A 803 -51.19 9.90 -5.00
CA ASN A 803 -50.80 11.26 -4.56
C ASN A 803 -49.95 11.99 -5.63
N GLY A 804 -50.25 11.75 -6.90
CA GLY A 804 -49.62 12.48 -8.00
C GLY A 804 -50.05 13.95 -7.97
N LEU A 805 -49.08 14.85 -8.01
CA LEU A 805 -49.32 16.29 -7.99
C LEU A 805 -48.75 16.93 -9.26
N GLN A 806 -49.30 18.07 -9.67
CA GLN A 806 -48.71 18.88 -10.74
C GLN A 806 -47.50 19.64 -10.21
N THR A 807 -46.56 20.01 -11.09
CA THR A 807 -45.33 20.74 -10.73
C THR A 807 -45.57 21.96 -9.84
N GLU A 808 -46.56 22.79 -10.19
CA GLU A 808 -46.90 24.00 -9.43
C GLU A 808 -47.37 23.72 -8.00
N GLN A 809 -47.92 22.53 -7.74
CA GLN A 809 -48.37 22.10 -6.40
C GLN A 809 -47.23 21.61 -5.52
N MET A 810 -46.13 21.16 -6.14
CA MET A 810 -44.95 20.63 -5.44
C MET A 810 -43.83 21.66 -5.28
N GLN A 811 -43.99 22.89 -5.79
CA GLN A 811 -42.96 23.93 -5.74
C GLN A 811 -43.39 25.12 -4.87
N GLY A 812 -42.41 25.90 -4.40
CA GLY A 812 -42.68 27.12 -3.65
C GLY A 812 -43.48 26.88 -2.36
N GLU A 813 -44.27 27.85 -1.97
CA GLU A 813 -45.15 27.74 -0.79
C GLU A 813 -46.33 26.78 -0.98
N ALA A 814 -46.71 26.48 -2.23
CA ALA A 814 -47.79 25.52 -2.49
C ALA A 814 -47.44 24.12 -1.95
N ALA A 815 -46.16 23.75 -1.98
CA ALA A 815 -45.68 22.49 -1.44
C ALA A 815 -46.06 22.28 0.03
N ARG A 816 -46.04 23.33 0.87
CA ARG A 816 -46.44 23.24 2.29
C ARG A 816 -47.88 22.80 2.49
N GLU A 817 -48.77 23.23 1.60
CA GLU A 817 -50.20 22.93 1.70
C GLU A 817 -50.53 21.59 1.05
N GLN A 818 -49.89 21.28 -0.08
CA GLN A 818 -50.23 20.13 -0.91
C GLN A 818 -49.47 18.86 -0.50
N MET A 819 -48.28 19.00 0.06
CA MET A 819 -47.44 17.89 0.52
C MET A 819 -47.49 17.79 2.06
N SER A 820 -48.69 17.77 2.62
CA SER A 820 -48.92 17.85 4.07
C SER A 820 -48.29 16.71 4.89
N GLY A 821 -47.91 15.61 4.23
CA GLY A 821 -47.18 14.49 4.81
C GLY A 821 -45.68 14.76 5.03
N LEU A 822 -45.15 15.87 4.50
CA LEU A 822 -43.79 16.32 4.76
C LEU A 822 -43.72 17.26 5.96
N SER A 823 -42.71 17.08 6.82
CA SER A 823 -42.49 17.96 7.97
C SER A 823 -41.66 19.20 7.61
N PHE A 824 -42.33 20.29 7.21
CA PHE A 824 -41.68 21.56 6.82
C PHE A 824 -41.11 22.39 8.00
N ASP A 825 -41.39 21.99 9.24
CA ASP A 825 -40.85 22.65 10.44
C ASP A 825 -39.59 21.95 10.98
N ARG A 826 -39.24 20.77 10.46
CA ARG A 826 -38.14 19.94 10.97
C ARG A 826 -37.22 19.38 9.90
N GLN A 827 -37.78 18.72 8.88
CA GLN A 827 -36.99 17.97 7.89
C GLN A 827 -36.86 18.72 6.57
N TRP A 828 -37.94 19.34 6.11
CA TRP A 828 -38.05 19.96 4.80
C TRP A 828 -38.13 21.47 4.89
N GLN A 829 -37.77 22.16 3.83
CA GLN A 829 -38.04 23.58 3.64
C GLN A 829 -38.44 23.88 2.20
N THR A 830 -39.23 24.93 2.01
CA THR A 830 -39.66 25.37 0.67
C THR A 830 -38.54 26.12 -0.03
N ALA A 831 -38.39 25.90 -1.34
CA ALA A 831 -37.53 26.70 -2.21
C ALA A 831 -38.40 27.66 -3.03
N THR A 832 -38.01 28.93 -3.15
CA THR A 832 -38.87 30.00 -3.69
C THR A 832 -39.49 29.67 -5.06
N ASP A 833 -38.70 29.09 -5.97
CA ASP A 833 -39.13 28.66 -7.31
C ASP A 833 -38.71 27.19 -7.58
N GLY A 834 -38.64 26.37 -6.52
CA GLY A 834 -38.12 25.00 -6.61
C GLY A 834 -38.87 24.01 -5.73
N TYR A 835 -38.51 22.74 -5.85
CA TYR A 835 -39.02 21.67 -4.99
C TYR A 835 -38.47 21.77 -3.56
N PRO A 836 -39.12 21.14 -2.56
CA PRO A 836 -38.61 21.11 -1.20
C PRO A 836 -37.18 20.59 -1.09
N GLU A 837 -36.43 21.18 -0.17
CA GLU A 837 -35.05 20.81 0.14
C GLU A 837 -34.96 20.26 1.56
N LEU A 838 -34.01 19.36 1.79
CA LEU A 838 -33.73 18.77 3.09
C LEU A 838 -32.88 19.72 3.92
N GLN A 839 -33.32 20.01 5.15
CA GLN A 839 -32.57 20.88 6.08
C GLN A 839 -31.27 20.22 6.58
N ALA A 840 -31.25 18.88 6.69
CA ALA A 840 -30.07 18.12 7.10
C ALA A 840 -28.88 18.35 6.14
N LEU A 841 -29.16 18.36 4.83
CA LEU A 841 -28.15 18.57 3.78
C LEU A 841 -27.60 20.00 3.71
N GLN A 842 -28.21 20.97 4.41
CA GLN A 842 -27.71 22.34 4.46
C GLN A 842 -26.75 22.58 5.64
N HIS A 843 -26.78 21.72 6.65
CA HIS A 843 -25.90 21.83 7.82
C HIS A 843 -24.53 21.17 7.57
N SER A 844 -24.45 20.20 6.66
CA SER A 844 -23.20 19.56 6.22
C SER A 844 -22.32 20.46 5.33
N GLY A 845 -22.88 21.55 4.76
CA GLY A 845 -22.15 22.51 3.91
C GLY A 845 -21.27 23.54 4.64
N ARG A 846 -21.10 23.46 5.97
CA ARG A 846 -20.13 24.30 6.68
C ARG A 846 -18.76 23.61 6.69
N SER A 847 -17.93 23.94 5.70
CA SER A 847 -16.50 23.66 5.74
C SER A 847 -15.91 24.12 7.08
N TYR A 848 -15.42 23.19 7.90
CA TYR A 848 -14.43 23.56 8.92
C TYR A 848 -13.13 23.89 8.16
N ARG A 849 -12.66 25.13 8.37
CA ARG A 849 -11.42 25.64 7.81
C ARG A 849 -10.21 25.06 8.53
#